data_AF-A0A914ITA9-F1
#
_entry.id   AF-A0A914ITA9-F1
#
_cell.length_a   1.000
_cell.length_b   1.000
_cell.length_c   1.000
_cell.angle_alpha   90.00
_cell.angle_beta   90.00
_cell.angle_gamma   90.00
#
_symmetry.space_group_name_H-M   'P 1'
#
loop_
_entity.id
_entity.type
_entity.pdbx_description
1 polymer ?
#
loop_
_entity_poly.entity_id
_entity_poly.type
_entity_poly.pdbx_seq_one_letter_code
_entity_poly.pdbx_strand_id
1 'polypeptide(L)'
;MIGLVGKKVGMTRIFTEDGVSIPVTVIEVEANRVTQVKDLANDGYRAIQVTTGAKKANRVTKPEAGHFAKAGVEAGRGLWEFRLAEGEEFTVGQSISVELFADVKKVDVTGTSKGKGFAGTVKRWNFRTQDATHGNSLSHRVPGSIGQNQTPGKVFKGKKMAVLKDAQSALTVSETTFGRDFNEALVHQVVVAYAAGARQGTRAQKTRAEVTGSGKKPWRQKGTGRARSGSIKSPIWRSGGVTFAARPQDHSQKVNKKMYRGALKSILSELVRQDRLIVVEKFSVEAPKTKLLAQKLKDMALEDVLIITGDAGMIREERLLKVLRAPHVSEKASTAMEKSNTIVLKVAKDATKAEIKAAVQKLFEVEVEVVNTLVVKGKVKRHGQRIGRRSDWKKAYVTLKEGQNLDFVGGADKSGGRNNNGRITTRHIGGGHKQAYRIVDFKRNKDGIPAVVERLEYDPNRSANIALVLYKDGERRYILAPKGLKAGDQIQSGVDAAIKPGNTLPMRNIPVGSTVHNVEMKPGKGGQLARSAGTYVQIVARDGAYVTLRLRSGEMRKVEADCRATLGEVGNAEHMLRVLGKAGAARWRGVRPTVRGTAMNPVDHPHGGGEGRNFGKHPVTPWGVQTKGKKTRSNKRTDKFIVRRRSK
;
A
#
# COMPACT_ATOMS: atom_id res chain seq x y z
N MET A 1 -2.41 -32.64 26.10
CA MET A 1 -1.88 -31.37 25.54
C MET A 1 -3.03 -30.42 25.37
N ILE A 2 -3.15 -29.49 26.32
CA ILE A 2 -4.16 -28.45 26.25
C ILE A 2 -3.75 -27.41 25.19
N GLY A 3 -4.70 -26.99 24.35
CA GLY A 3 -4.44 -26.06 23.26
C GLY A 3 -5.61 -25.11 23.03
N LEU A 4 -5.29 -23.92 22.52
CA LEU A 4 -6.27 -22.91 22.12
C LEU A 4 -6.13 -22.58 20.64
N VAL A 5 -7.27 -22.34 19.99
CA VAL A 5 -7.28 -21.82 18.63
C VAL A 5 -7.38 -20.30 18.68
N GLY A 6 -6.36 -19.65 18.14
CA GLY A 6 -6.29 -18.20 18.01
C GLY A 6 -6.07 -17.75 16.56
N LYS A 7 -6.47 -16.52 16.27
CA LYS A 7 -6.23 -15.85 15.00
C LYS A 7 -5.03 -14.92 15.12
N LYS A 8 -4.02 -15.15 14.29
CA LYS A 8 -2.92 -14.19 14.16
C LYS A 8 -3.42 -12.87 13.58
N VAL A 9 -3.48 -11.83 14.40
CA VAL A 9 -3.88 -10.47 13.98
C VAL A 9 -2.71 -9.78 13.27
N GLY A 10 -1.51 -9.94 13.83
CA GLY A 10 -0.33 -9.26 13.34
C GLY A 10 0.94 -9.64 14.06
N MET A 11 1.99 -8.87 13.82
CA MET A 11 3.21 -8.88 14.61
C MET A 11 3.46 -7.44 15.03
N THR A 12 3.69 -7.22 16.32
CA THR A 12 4.10 -5.93 16.86
C THR A 12 5.45 -6.09 17.55
N ARG A 13 5.94 -5.02 18.16
CA ARG A 13 7.12 -5.06 19.01
C ARG A 13 6.79 -4.39 20.32
N ILE A 14 7.24 -4.99 21.41
CA ILE A 14 7.20 -4.39 22.73
C ILE A 14 8.61 -3.90 23.02
N PHE A 15 8.71 -2.71 23.61
CA PHE A 15 9.95 -2.17 24.11
C PHE A 15 10.01 -2.46 25.61
N THR A 16 11.09 -3.08 26.07
CA THR A 16 11.37 -3.15 27.51
C THR A 16 11.73 -1.75 28.04
N GLU A 17 11.73 -1.58 29.36
CA GLU A 17 12.16 -0.34 30.02
C GLU A 17 13.61 0.05 29.65
N ASP A 18 14.42 -0.94 29.29
CA ASP A 18 15.79 -0.76 28.80
C ASP A 18 15.88 -0.42 27.30
N GLY A 19 14.74 -0.24 26.63
CA GLY A 19 14.66 0.11 25.21
C GLY A 19 14.95 -1.05 24.25
N VAL A 20 14.95 -2.29 24.74
CA VAL A 20 15.12 -3.49 23.91
C VAL A 20 13.82 -3.79 23.18
N SER A 21 13.87 -3.87 21.85
CA SER A 21 12.70 -4.16 21.02
C SER A 21 12.52 -5.67 20.84
N ILE A 22 11.52 -6.25 21.50
CA ILE A 22 11.15 -7.66 21.38
C ILE A 22 10.01 -7.80 20.35
N PRO A 23 10.21 -8.52 19.23
CA PRO A 23 9.14 -8.80 18.29
C PRO A 23 8.17 -9.83 18.86
N VAL A 24 6.90 -9.47 18.96
CA VAL A 24 5.84 -10.34 19.46
C VAL A 24 4.79 -10.58 18.37
N THR A 25 4.24 -11.79 18.33
CA THR A 25 3.08 -12.09 17.47
C THR A 25 1.82 -11.84 18.29
N VAL A 26 0.93 -10.99 17.78
CA VAL A 26 -0.36 -10.74 18.44
C VAL A 26 -1.35 -11.79 17.95
N ILE A 27 -1.82 -12.62 18.88
CA ILE A 27 -2.82 -13.65 18.65
C ILE A 27 -4.10 -13.20 19.35
N GLU A 28 -5.16 -13.04 18.58
CA GLU A 28 -6.51 -12.82 19.08
C GLU A 28 -7.12 -14.18 19.34
N VAL A 29 -7.38 -14.49 20.60
CA VAL A 29 -8.05 -15.71 21.02
C VAL A 29 -9.49 -15.33 21.37
N GLU A 30 -10.42 -15.71 20.51
CA GLU A 30 -11.86 -15.65 20.81
C GLU A 30 -12.23 -16.87 21.69
N ALA A 31 -13.38 -16.82 22.38
CA ALA A 31 -13.83 -17.93 23.23
C ALA A 31 -13.80 -19.27 22.47
N ASN A 32 -13.05 -20.22 23.00
CA ASN A 32 -12.91 -21.57 22.45
C ASN A 32 -13.94 -22.47 23.13
N ARG A 33 -14.93 -22.95 22.37
CA ARG A 33 -16.09 -23.68 22.91
C ARG A 33 -15.97 -25.16 22.58
N VAL A 34 -16.10 -26.02 23.59
CA VAL A 34 -16.02 -27.49 23.41
C VAL A 34 -17.28 -27.99 22.69
N THR A 35 -17.10 -28.60 21.52
CA THR A 35 -18.20 -29.16 20.71
C THR A 35 -18.39 -30.64 20.97
N GLN A 36 -17.32 -31.37 21.27
CA GLN A 36 -17.38 -32.81 21.53
C GLN A 36 -16.20 -33.21 22.42
N VAL A 37 -16.45 -34.15 23.32
CA VAL A 37 -15.41 -34.85 24.09
C VAL A 37 -15.34 -36.26 23.55
N LYS A 38 -14.15 -36.69 23.14
CA LYS A 38 -13.87 -38.02 22.58
C LYS A 38 -13.20 -38.87 23.65
N ASP A 39 -13.67 -40.10 23.77
CA ASP A 39 -13.22 -41.06 24.76
C ASP A 39 -12.48 -42.23 24.10
N LEU A 40 -11.76 -43.00 24.92
CA LEU A 40 -10.98 -44.14 24.43
C LEU A 40 -11.90 -45.27 23.92
N ALA A 41 -13.08 -45.42 24.52
CA ALA A 41 -14.01 -46.51 24.25
C ALA A 41 -14.68 -46.39 22.87
N ASN A 42 -15.11 -45.19 22.45
CA ASN A 42 -15.83 -45.01 21.19
C ASN A 42 -14.94 -44.51 20.05
N ASP A 43 -13.98 -43.62 20.34
CA ASP A 43 -13.16 -42.94 19.32
C ASP A 43 -11.73 -43.50 19.20
N GLY A 44 -11.32 -44.42 20.09
CA GLY A 44 -9.99 -45.01 20.12
C GLY A 44 -8.89 -44.07 20.65
N TYR A 45 -9.24 -42.88 21.13
CA TYR A 45 -8.33 -41.93 21.79
C TYR A 45 -9.06 -40.83 22.56
N ARG A 46 -8.38 -40.26 23.57
CA ARG A 46 -8.88 -39.10 24.33
C ARG A 46 -8.56 -37.77 23.64
N ALA A 47 -9.58 -36.99 23.31
CA ALA A 47 -9.43 -35.65 22.74
C ALA A 47 -10.63 -34.76 23.04
N ILE A 48 -10.41 -33.44 23.02
CA ILE A 48 -11.51 -32.46 22.89
C ILE A 48 -11.56 -31.91 21.49
N GLN A 49 -12.77 -31.72 20.99
CA GLN A 49 -13.04 -30.96 19.79
C GLN A 49 -13.56 -29.58 20.18
N VAL A 50 -12.99 -28.54 19.57
CA VAL A 50 -13.19 -27.16 19.95
C VAL A 50 -13.50 -26.30 18.72
N THR A 51 -14.39 -25.33 18.88
CA THR A 51 -14.69 -24.33 17.87
C THR A 51 -14.42 -22.90 18.36
N THR A 52 -14.17 -21.98 17.44
CA THR A 52 -13.89 -20.56 17.76
C THR A 52 -14.55 -19.60 16.77
N GLY A 53 -15.04 -18.49 17.32
CA GLY A 53 -15.75 -17.43 16.61
C GLY A 53 -17.12 -17.84 16.09
N ALA A 54 -17.63 -17.07 15.13
CA ALA A 54 -18.94 -17.30 14.53
C ALA A 54 -18.87 -17.48 13.00
N LYS A 55 -19.71 -18.38 12.48
CA LYS A 55 -19.90 -18.66 11.05
C LYS A 55 -21.35 -18.34 10.69
N LYS A 56 -21.55 -17.57 9.62
CA LYS A 56 -22.90 -17.20 9.15
C LYS A 56 -23.70 -18.48 8.83
N ALA A 57 -24.95 -18.55 9.27
CA ALA A 57 -25.83 -19.72 9.12
C ALA A 57 -25.90 -20.25 7.68
N ASN A 58 -25.91 -19.37 6.67
CA ASN A 58 -25.93 -19.76 5.26
C ASN A 58 -24.64 -20.40 4.72
N ARG A 59 -23.57 -20.44 5.52
CA ARG A 59 -22.29 -21.09 5.21
C ARG A 59 -22.05 -22.33 6.08
N VAL A 60 -22.95 -22.62 7.01
CA VAL A 60 -22.92 -23.82 7.84
C VAL A 60 -23.66 -24.92 7.08
N THR A 61 -23.04 -26.07 6.88
CA THR A 61 -23.70 -27.20 6.22
C THR A 61 -24.74 -27.81 7.18
N LYS A 62 -25.76 -28.50 6.66
CA LYS A 62 -26.77 -29.14 7.52
C LYS A 62 -26.15 -30.09 8.58
N PRO A 63 -25.13 -30.92 8.25
CA PRO A 63 -24.45 -31.74 9.25
C PRO A 63 -23.73 -30.93 10.33
N GLU A 64 -23.01 -29.86 9.94
CA GLU A 64 -22.35 -28.96 10.90
C GLU A 64 -23.38 -28.32 11.85
N ALA A 65 -24.51 -27.86 11.32
CA ALA A 65 -25.56 -27.24 12.13
C ALA A 65 -26.15 -28.20 13.16
N GLY A 66 -26.38 -29.47 12.78
CA GLY A 66 -26.83 -30.50 13.72
C GLY A 66 -25.81 -30.81 14.80
N HIS A 67 -24.52 -30.87 14.44
CA HIS A 67 -23.42 -31.10 15.39
C HIS A 67 -23.30 -29.99 16.44
N PHE A 68 -23.34 -28.73 16.01
CA PHE A 68 -23.28 -27.58 16.91
C PHE A 68 -24.54 -27.47 17.78
N ALA A 69 -25.71 -27.77 17.23
CA ALA A 69 -26.97 -27.78 17.99
C ALA A 69 -26.97 -28.86 19.09
N LYS A 70 -26.45 -30.06 18.80
CA LYS A 70 -26.30 -31.15 19.80
C LYS A 70 -25.40 -30.75 20.97
N ALA A 71 -24.39 -29.95 20.69
CA ALA A 71 -23.44 -29.47 21.69
C ALA A 71 -23.89 -28.19 22.42
N GLY A 72 -25.02 -27.58 22.02
CA GLY A 72 -25.51 -26.32 22.62
C GLY A 72 -24.61 -25.10 22.35
N VAL A 73 -23.78 -25.14 21.31
CA VAL A 73 -22.81 -24.07 21.01
C VAL A 73 -23.08 -23.42 19.65
N GLU A 74 -22.74 -22.14 19.53
CA GLU A 74 -22.85 -21.41 18.26
C GLU A 74 -21.90 -22.01 17.20
N ALA A 75 -22.34 -22.03 15.93
CA ALA A 75 -21.53 -22.53 14.84
C ALA A 75 -20.28 -21.67 14.61
N GLY A 76 -19.11 -22.22 14.90
CA GLY A 76 -17.84 -21.51 14.74
C GLY A 76 -17.18 -21.71 13.38
N ARG A 77 -16.00 -21.07 13.22
CA ARG A 77 -15.30 -20.98 11.91
C ARG A 77 -14.72 -22.30 11.42
N GLY A 78 -14.59 -23.29 12.31
CA GLY A 78 -14.02 -24.61 12.05
C GLY A 78 -14.07 -25.47 13.30
N LEU A 79 -13.63 -26.72 13.16
CA LEU A 79 -13.48 -27.68 14.26
C LEU A 79 -12.00 -28.05 14.34
N TRP A 80 -11.45 -28.01 15.55
CA TRP A 80 -10.08 -28.40 15.84
C TRP A 80 -10.07 -29.40 16.97
N GLU A 81 -9.11 -30.33 16.94
CA GLU A 81 -9.01 -31.38 17.94
C GLU A 81 -7.68 -31.25 18.70
N PHE A 82 -7.77 -31.36 20.02
CA PHE A 82 -6.62 -31.35 20.92
C PHE A 82 -6.63 -32.65 21.73
N ARG A 83 -5.47 -33.32 21.79
CA ARG A 83 -5.31 -34.58 22.53
C ARG A 83 -5.20 -34.29 24.02
N LEU A 84 -5.98 -34.98 24.85
CA LEU A 84 -5.94 -34.82 26.30
C LEU A 84 -4.86 -35.71 26.93
N ALA A 85 -4.28 -35.26 28.05
CA ALA A 85 -3.47 -36.13 28.91
C ALA A 85 -4.37 -36.84 29.94
N GLU A 86 -3.86 -37.86 30.64
CA GLU A 86 -4.61 -38.53 31.71
C GLU A 86 -4.89 -37.54 32.86
N GLY A 87 -6.16 -37.48 33.30
CA GLY A 87 -6.62 -36.64 34.42
C GLY A 87 -7.31 -35.32 34.03
N GLU A 88 -7.37 -34.96 32.75
CA GLU A 88 -8.08 -33.75 32.28
C GLU A 88 -9.53 -34.07 31.88
N GLU A 89 -10.52 -33.47 32.55
CA GLU A 89 -11.94 -33.58 32.23
C GLU A 89 -12.51 -32.24 31.76
N PHE A 90 -13.27 -32.28 30.66
CA PHE A 90 -13.92 -31.13 30.05
C PHE A 90 -15.38 -31.49 29.76
N THR A 91 -16.27 -30.51 29.86
CA THR A 91 -17.70 -30.70 29.53
C THR A 91 -18.04 -30.08 28.18
N VAL A 92 -18.98 -30.70 27.46
CA VAL A 92 -19.51 -30.14 26.20
C VAL A 92 -20.17 -28.78 26.49
N GLY A 93 -19.89 -27.78 25.67
CA GLY A 93 -20.37 -26.40 25.86
C GLY A 93 -19.45 -25.50 26.69
N GLN A 94 -18.46 -26.05 27.39
CA GLN A 94 -17.51 -25.26 28.19
C GLN A 94 -16.70 -24.30 27.31
N SER A 95 -16.53 -23.06 27.78
CA SER A 95 -15.65 -22.07 27.16
C SER A 95 -14.27 -22.07 27.80
N ILE A 96 -13.23 -22.20 26.98
CA ILE A 96 -11.82 -22.18 27.39
C ILE A 96 -11.24 -20.79 27.01
N SER A 97 -10.68 -20.10 28.00
CA SER A 97 -10.07 -18.77 27.89
C SER A 97 -8.53 -18.84 27.91
N VAL A 98 -7.86 -17.70 27.73
CA VAL A 98 -6.40 -17.59 27.79
C VAL A 98 -5.86 -17.78 29.23
N GLU A 99 -6.72 -17.64 30.24
CA GLU A 99 -6.35 -17.78 31.66
C GLU A 99 -5.78 -19.16 31.98
N LEU A 100 -6.17 -20.18 31.21
CA LEU A 100 -5.63 -21.52 31.32
C LEU A 100 -4.11 -21.62 31.06
N PHE A 101 -3.51 -20.56 30.50
CA PHE A 101 -2.08 -20.45 30.23
C PHE A 101 -1.37 -19.42 31.13
N ALA A 102 -2.02 -18.89 32.17
CA ALA A 102 -1.44 -17.85 33.03
C ALA A 102 -0.10 -18.26 33.66
N ASP A 103 0.02 -19.52 34.09
CA ASP A 103 1.23 -20.06 34.75
C ASP A 103 2.22 -20.73 33.77
N VAL A 104 1.93 -20.70 32.47
CA VAL A 104 2.72 -21.41 31.45
C VAL A 104 3.79 -20.50 30.83
N LYS A 105 5.06 -20.78 31.11
CA LYS A 105 6.20 -19.97 30.61
C LYS A 105 6.47 -20.12 29.11
N LYS A 106 6.13 -21.26 28.50
CA LYS A 106 6.41 -21.55 27.08
C LYS A 106 5.25 -22.31 26.45
N VAL A 107 4.86 -21.89 25.26
CA VAL A 107 3.80 -22.54 24.47
C VAL A 107 4.31 -22.89 23.07
N ASP A 108 3.96 -24.07 22.59
CA ASP A 108 4.21 -24.46 21.21
C ASP A 108 3.15 -23.85 20.29
N VAL A 109 3.59 -23.18 19.23
CA VAL A 109 2.68 -22.50 18.29
C VAL A 109 2.75 -23.17 16.92
N THR A 110 1.69 -23.87 16.56
CA THR A 110 1.46 -24.39 15.21
C THR A 110 0.48 -23.51 14.45
N GLY A 111 0.64 -23.37 13.13
CA GLY A 111 -0.25 -22.49 12.37
C GLY A 111 -0.20 -22.68 10.86
N THR A 112 -1.38 -22.77 10.25
CA THR A 112 -1.55 -22.87 8.79
C THR A 112 -1.53 -21.47 8.18
N SER A 113 -0.37 -21.04 7.67
CA SER A 113 -0.27 -19.72 7.04
C SER A 113 -1.00 -19.70 5.69
N LYS A 114 -2.02 -18.84 5.54
CA LYS A 114 -2.59 -18.49 4.23
C LYS A 114 -1.62 -17.54 3.53
N GLY A 115 -0.78 -18.08 2.65
CA GLY A 115 0.25 -17.31 1.96
C GLY A 115 -0.34 -16.14 1.17
N LYS A 116 -0.23 -14.92 1.69
CA LYS A 116 -0.51 -13.67 0.96
C LYS A 116 0.78 -13.13 0.31
N GLY A 117 1.40 -13.92 -0.57
CA GLY A 117 2.69 -13.56 -1.16
C GLY A 117 2.91 -14.05 -2.60
N PHE A 118 3.72 -13.29 -3.35
CA PHE A 118 4.24 -13.60 -4.70
C PHE A 118 5.30 -14.73 -4.66
N ALA A 119 4.93 -15.91 -4.18
CA ALA A 119 5.73 -17.12 -4.30
C ALA A 119 5.09 -18.02 -5.36
N GLY A 120 5.29 -17.68 -6.63
CA GLY A 120 4.75 -18.44 -7.77
C GLY A 120 3.25 -18.26 -8.00
N THR A 121 2.81 -18.48 -9.24
CA THR A 121 1.42 -18.26 -9.69
C THR A 121 0.41 -19.23 -9.06
N VAL A 122 0.89 -20.36 -8.49
CA VAL A 122 0.05 -21.50 -8.07
C VAL A 122 -0.34 -21.46 -6.58
N LYS A 123 0.30 -20.66 -5.72
CA LYS A 123 -0.05 -20.55 -4.29
C LYS A 123 -1.11 -19.46 -4.00
N ARG A 124 -2.24 -19.46 -4.72
CA ARG A 124 -3.45 -18.73 -4.31
C ARG A 124 -4.50 -19.70 -3.81
N TRP A 125 -5.22 -19.31 -2.76
CA TRP A 125 -6.40 -20.03 -2.29
C TRP A 125 -7.45 -20.06 -3.42
N ASN A 126 -7.99 -21.24 -3.73
CA ASN A 126 -8.97 -21.55 -4.79
C ASN A 126 -8.45 -21.58 -6.23
N PHE A 127 -7.15 -21.80 -6.45
CA PHE A 127 -6.62 -22.14 -7.78
C PHE A 127 -6.23 -23.62 -7.82
N ARG A 128 -6.78 -24.39 -8.77
CA ARG A 128 -6.27 -25.72 -9.18
C ARG A 128 -5.45 -25.58 -10.46
N THR A 129 -4.44 -26.42 -10.63
CA THR A 129 -3.71 -26.60 -11.90
C THR A 129 -4.56 -27.40 -12.87
N GLN A 130 -4.31 -27.28 -14.17
CA GLN A 130 -4.85 -28.19 -15.18
C GLN A 130 -4.14 -29.55 -15.13
N ASP A 131 -4.72 -30.54 -15.81
CA ASP A 131 -4.12 -31.87 -15.97
C ASP A 131 -2.82 -31.79 -16.77
N ALA A 132 -1.87 -32.66 -16.42
CA ALA A 132 -0.54 -32.70 -17.00
C ALA A 132 -0.55 -33.43 -18.35
N THR A 133 -0.94 -32.74 -19.43
CA THR A 133 -0.83 -33.26 -20.81
C THR A 133 0.35 -32.64 -21.54
N HIS A 134 0.90 -33.38 -22.52
CA HIS A 134 2.15 -33.08 -23.24
C HIS A 134 2.22 -31.69 -23.93
N GLY A 135 1.09 -31.00 -24.11
CA GLY A 135 1.02 -29.69 -24.77
C GLY A 135 1.16 -28.46 -23.85
N ASN A 136 1.22 -28.62 -22.51
CA ASN A 136 1.10 -27.47 -21.58
C ASN A 136 2.42 -27.00 -20.93
N SER A 137 3.55 -27.62 -21.28
CA SER A 137 4.82 -27.55 -20.53
C SER A 137 5.48 -26.16 -20.42
N LEU A 138 5.07 -25.16 -21.19
CA LEU A 138 5.75 -23.85 -21.27
C LEU A 138 5.00 -22.67 -20.64
N SER A 139 3.79 -22.86 -20.10
CA SER A 139 2.95 -21.72 -19.68
C SER A 139 2.54 -21.66 -18.20
N HIS A 140 2.95 -22.63 -17.38
CA HIS A 140 2.55 -22.73 -15.95
C HIS A 140 3.05 -21.59 -15.04
N ARG A 141 3.86 -20.65 -15.55
CA ARG A 141 4.48 -19.57 -14.78
C ARG A 141 4.32 -18.17 -15.40
N VAL A 142 3.38 -17.97 -16.31
CA VAL A 142 3.09 -16.64 -16.89
C VAL A 142 1.79 -16.06 -16.30
N PRO A 143 1.78 -14.83 -15.76
CA PRO A 143 0.54 -14.19 -15.32
C PRO A 143 -0.32 -13.81 -16.54
N GLY A 144 -1.54 -14.35 -16.63
CA GLY A 144 -2.54 -13.90 -17.60
C GLY A 144 -3.20 -14.96 -18.50
N SER A 145 -3.13 -16.25 -18.18
CA SER A 145 -3.97 -17.26 -18.86
C SER A 145 -5.29 -17.42 -18.08
N ILE A 146 -6.34 -16.77 -18.57
CA ILE A 146 -7.73 -17.09 -18.26
C ILE A 146 -8.28 -17.70 -19.54
N GLY A 147 -8.91 -18.87 -19.40
CA GLY A 147 -9.19 -19.79 -20.49
C GLY A 147 -10.13 -19.27 -21.58
N GLN A 148 -10.32 -20.14 -22.56
CA GLN A 148 -11.22 -19.98 -23.68
C GLN A 148 -12.66 -19.95 -23.19
N ASN A 149 -13.36 -18.83 -23.40
CA ASN A 149 -14.77 -18.90 -23.69
C ASN A 149 -15.10 -17.86 -24.77
N GLN A 150 -15.34 -18.36 -25.97
CA GLN A 150 -15.88 -17.59 -27.08
C GLN A 150 -17.39 -17.45 -26.86
N THR A 151 -17.93 -16.30 -27.25
CA THR A 151 -19.35 -15.98 -27.51
C THR A 151 -20.08 -15.17 -26.41
N PRO A 152 -20.59 -13.96 -26.75
CA PRO A 152 -21.55 -13.22 -25.94
C PRO A 152 -22.99 -13.62 -26.30
N GLY A 153 -23.67 -14.39 -25.44
CA GLY A 153 -25.07 -14.78 -25.58
C GLY A 153 -26.03 -13.96 -24.72
N LYS A 154 -27.15 -13.53 -25.32
CA LYS A 154 -28.22 -12.67 -24.77
C LYS A 154 -29.10 -13.35 -23.69
N VAL A 155 -29.90 -12.51 -23.04
CA VAL A 155 -30.97 -12.79 -22.05
C VAL A 155 -32.17 -13.54 -22.67
N PHE A 156 -32.83 -14.40 -21.88
CA PHE A 156 -34.10 -15.06 -22.25
C PHE A 156 -35.35 -14.21 -21.89
N LYS A 157 -36.33 -14.22 -22.80
CA LYS A 157 -37.58 -13.44 -22.80
C LYS A 157 -38.77 -14.35 -22.44
N GLY A 158 -39.65 -13.93 -21.52
CA GLY A 158 -41.06 -14.40 -21.47
C GLY A 158 -41.56 -15.15 -20.23
N LYS A 159 -41.97 -14.44 -19.16
CA LYS A 159 -43.17 -14.81 -18.36
C LYS A 159 -43.93 -13.53 -17.92
N LYS A 160 -45.26 -13.54 -18.08
CA LYS A 160 -46.20 -12.38 -18.06
C LYS A 160 -47.02 -12.26 -16.74
N MET A 161 -47.75 -11.13 -16.66
CA MET A 161 -48.40 -10.34 -15.56
C MET A 161 -49.75 -10.82 -14.98
N ALA A 162 -50.23 -10.16 -13.89
CA ALA A 162 -51.61 -9.61 -13.72
C ALA A 162 -51.84 -8.67 -12.46
N VAL A 163 -52.28 -7.42 -12.73
CA VAL A 163 -53.33 -6.48 -12.16
C VAL A 163 -53.43 -6.00 -10.67
N LEU A 164 -53.89 -4.72 -10.55
CA LEU A 164 -54.04 -3.67 -9.50
C LEU A 164 -54.74 -3.95 -8.14
N LYS A 165 -54.39 -3.13 -7.11
CA LYS A 165 -55.33 -2.25 -6.33
C LYS A 165 -54.61 -1.16 -5.49
N ASP A 166 -55.31 -0.03 -5.30
CA ASP A 166 -54.89 1.29 -4.78
C ASP A 166 -54.51 1.41 -3.30
N ALA A 167 -53.72 2.45 -2.95
CA ALA A 167 -54.00 3.41 -1.86
C ALA A 167 -53.02 4.61 -1.91
N GLN A 168 -53.58 5.82 -2.07
CA GLN A 168 -52.87 7.11 -2.01
C GLN A 168 -52.69 7.61 -0.58
N SER A 169 -51.61 8.37 -0.34
CA SER A 169 -51.62 9.53 0.56
C SER A 169 -50.62 10.57 0.06
N ALA A 170 -51.09 11.81 -0.13
CA ALA A 170 -50.35 12.89 -0.78
C ALA A 170 -49.43 13.64 0.21
N LEU A 171 -48.21 13.94 -0.24
CA LEU A 171 -47.24 14.79 0.44
C LEU A 171 -46.98 16.03 -0.44
N THR A 172 -47.00 17.22 0.15
CA THR A 172 -46.77 18.49 -0.56
C THR A 172 -45.30 18.65 -0.96
N VAL A 173 -45.01 18.83 -2.26
CA VAL A 173 -43.65 19.03 -2.80
C VAL A 173 -43.43 20.47 -3.29
N SER A 174 -42.16 20.95 -3.28
CA SER A 174 -41.86 22.36 -3.60
C SER A 174 -42.12 22.72 -5.06
N GLU A 175 -42.86 23.81 -5.31
CA GLU A 175 -43.18 24.31 -6.67
C GLU A 175 -41.94 24.71 -7.49
N THR A 176 -40.86 25.18 -6.84
CA THR A 176 -39.63 25.62 -7.55
C THR A 176 -38.85 24.49 -8.25
N THR A 177 -39.12 23.24 -7.88
CA THR A 177 -38.45 22.05 -8.42
C THR A 177 -39.37 21.20 -9.28
N PHE A 178 -40.67 21.14 -8.93
CA PHE A 178 -41.67 20.28 -9.57
C PHE A 178 -42.79 21.04 -10.30
N GLY A 179 -42.77 22.38 -10.28
CA GLY A 179 -43.74 23.25 -10.96
C GLY A 179 -43.24 23.85 -12.27
N ARG A 180 -42.21 23.29 -12.91
CA ARG A 180 -41.70 23.81 -14.18
C ARG A 180 -42.44 23.20 -15.35
N ASP A 181 -42.84 24.03 -16.31
CA ASP A 181 -43.42 23.53 -17.55
C ASP A 181 -42.47 22.64 -18.36
N PHE A 182 -43.09 21.69 -19.05
CA PHE A 182 -42.38 20.73 -19.88
C PHE A 182 -41.85 21.43 -21.13
N ASN A 183 -40.53 21.63 -21.19
CA ASN A 183 -39.88 22.21 -22.35
C ASN A 183 -39.34 21.09 -23.24
N GLU A 184 -40.14 20.71 -24.24
CA GLU A 184 -39.83 19.61 -25.15
C GLU A 184 -38.51 19.83 -25.90
N ALA A 185 -38.28 21.03 -26.43
CA ALA A 185 -37.06 21.35 -27.19
C ALA A 185 -35.78 21.17 -26.36
N LEU A 186 -35.79 21.65 -25.11
CA LEU A 186 -34.67 21.53 -24.19
C LEU A 186 -34.43 20.06 -23.80
N VAL A 187 -35.51 19.33 -23.50
CA VAL A 187 -35.45 17.91 -23.14
C VAL A 187 -34.92 17.09 -24.32
N HIS A 188 -35.47 17.28 -25.51
CA HIS A 188 -35.05 16.62 -26.73
C HIS A 188 -33.55 16.84 -27.00
N GLN A 189 -33.07 18.08 -26.93
CA GLN A 189 -31.65 18.39 -27.16
C GLN A 189 -30.73 17.68 -26.16
N VAL A 190 -31.11 17.63 -24.88
CA VAL A 190 -30.32 16.95 -23.83
C VAL A 190 -30.36 15.43 -24.01
N VAL A 191 -31.51 14.85 -24.35
CA VAL A 191 -31.68 13.42 -24.59
C VAL A 191 -30.90 12.97 -25.83
N VAL A 192 -30.95 13.74 -26.92
CA VAL A 192 -30.16 13.47 -28.14
C VAL A 192 -28.67 13.49 -27.83
N ALA A 193 -28.19 14.47 -27.08
CA ALA A 193 -26.78 14.54 -26.69
C ALA A 193 -26.37 13.36 -25.79
N TYR A 194 -27.23 12.95 -24.85
CA TYR A 194 -27.01 11.79 -23.99
C TYR A 194 -26.97 10.49 -24.80
N ALA A 195 -27.94 10.28 -25.69
CA ALA A 195 -28.01 9.11 -26.56
C ALA A 195 -26.83 9.05 -27.54
N ALA A 196 -26.40 10.20 -28.08
CA ALA A 196 -25.24 10.30 -28.95
C ALA A 196 -23.94 9.93 -28.22
N GLY A 197 -23.76 10.37 -26.96
CA GLY A 197 -22.62 9.98 -26.13
C GLY A 197 -22.58 8.49 -25.76
N ALA A 198 -23.73 7.80 -25.78
CA ALA A 198 -23.82 6.35 -25.56
C ALA A 198 -23.49 5.51 -26.81
N ARG A 199 -23.40 6.13 -28.01
CA ARG A 199 -23.09 5.42 -29.25
C ARG A 199 -21.64 4.92 -29.23
N GLN A 200 -21.46 3.62 -29.47
CA GLN A 200 -20.14 3.07 -29.76
C GLN A 200 -19.75 3.47 -31.19
N GLY A 201 -18.51 3.96 -31.36
CA GLY A 201 -18.00 4.30 -32.68
C GLY A 201 -18.03 3.09 -33.62
N THR A 202 -18.34 3.35 -34.89
CA THR A 202 -18.75 2.33 -35.88
C THR A 202 -17.62 1.37 -36.30
N ARG A 203 -16.45 1.90 -36.71
CA ARG A 203 -15.36 1.10 -37.32
C ARG A 203 -13.99 1.52 -36.80
N ALA A 204 -13.19 0.55 -36.39
CA ALA A 204 -11.79 0.73 -36.04
C ALA A 204 -10.90 -0.18 -36.90
N GLN A 205 -10.02 0.40 -37.71
CA GLN A 205 -8.98 -0.34 -38.43
C GLN A 205 -7.60 0.02 -37.89
N LYS A 206 -6.67 -0.93 -37.96
CA LYS A 206 -5.29 -0.70 -37.55
C LYS A 206 -4.52 -0.02 -38.68
N THR A 207 -3.87 1.08 -38.37
CA THR A 207 -2.85 1.67 -39.25
C THR A 207 -1.59 0.80 -39.27
N ARG A 208 -0.71 1.01 -40.26
CA ARG A 208 0.60 0.33 -40.36
C ARG A 208 1.44 0.41 -39.06
N ALA A 209 1.29 1.48 -38.28
CA ALA A 209 1.99 1.66 -37.01
C ALA A 209 1.42 0.78 -35.87
N GLU A 210 0.12 0.46 -35.93
CA GLU A 210 -0.62 -0.26 -34.90
C GLU A 210 -0.60 -1.80 -35.12
N VAL A 211 -0.22 -2.25 -36.31
CA VAL A 211 -0.03 -3.68 -36.61
C VAL A 211 1.26 -4.22 -35.96
N THR A 212 1.12 -5.33 -35.24
CA THR A 212 2.23 -6.02 -34.55
C THR A 212 3.14 -6.68 -35.59
N GLY A 213 4.45 -6.42 -35.52
CA GLY A 213 5.42 -7.00 -36.44
C GLY A 213 6.74 -6.22 -36.46
N SER A 214 7.71 -6.69 -37.24
CA SER A 214 8.97 -5.98 -37.47
C SER A 214 8.84 -4.98 -38.62
N GLY A 215 9.53 -3.83 -38.50
CA GLY A 215 9.73 -2.91 -39.62
C GLY A 215 10.83 -3.37 -40.58
N LYS A 216 11.63 -4.36 -40.18
CA LYS A 216 12.71 -4.93 -40.99
C LYS A 216 12.14 -5.72 -42.16
N LYS A 217 12.75 -5.57 -43.33
CA LYS A 217 12.40 -6.33 -44.53
C LYS A 217 12.72 -7.83 -44.28
N PRO A 218 11.73 -8.74 -44.39
CA PRO A 218 11.94 -10.17 -44.11
C PRO A 218 12.67 -10.93 -45.21
N TRP A 219 12.57 -10.46 -46.46
CA TRP A 219 13.05 -11.16 -47.65
C TRP A 219 14.26 -10.48 -48.28
N ARG A 220 15.10 -11.28 -48.94
CA ARG A 220 16.26 -10.82 -49.71
C ARG A 220 15.83 -9.91 -50.86
N GLN A 221 16.71 -8.98 -51.24
CA GLN A 221 16.41 -7.94 -52.22
C GLN A 221 16.14 -8.49 -53.64
N LYS A 222 16.61 -9.69 -53.98
CA LYS A 222 16.44 -10.33 -55.29
C LYS A 222 16.16 -11.85 -55.13
N GLY A 223 15.60 -12.48 -56.16
CA GLY A 223 15.44 -13.95 -56.28
C GLY A 223 14.23 -14.59 -55.61
N THR A 224 13.40 -13.84 -54.85
CA THR A 224 12.28 -14.42 -54.08
C THR A 224 10.88 -14.05 -54.61
N GLY A 225 10.79 -13.27 -55.69
CA GLY A 225 9.52 -12.70 -56.19
C GLY A 225 8.86 -11.66 -55.25
N ARG A 226 9.28 -11.57 -53.98
CA ARG A 226 8.74 -10.66 -52.95
C ARG A 226 9.60 -9.42 -52.73
N ALA A 227 10.49 -9.11 -53.67
CA ALA A 227 11.44 -7.99 -53.57
C ALA A 227 10.77 -6.63 -53.37
N ARG A 228 9.57 -6.40 -53.93
CA ARG A 228 8.80 -5.16 -53.74
C ARG A 228 8.00 -5.12 -52.45
N SER A 229 7.90 -6.25 -51.74
CA SER A 229 7.20 -6.30 -50.46
C SER A 229 8.10 -5.74 -49.37
N GLY A 230 7.68 -4.66 -48.72
CA GLY A 230 8.40 -4.06 -47.59
C GLY A 230 8.30 -4.89 -46.31
N SER A 231 8.02 -4.24 -45.18
CA SER A 231 7.77 -4.92 -43.91
C SER A 231 6.51 -5.81 -43.98
N ILE A 232 6.42 -6.82 -43.12
CA ILE A 232 5.17 -7.61 -42.91
C ILE A 232 3.97 -6.75 -42.48
N LYS A 233 4.20 -5.51 -42.02
CA LYS A 233 3.15 -4.54 -41.69
C LYS A 233 2.54 -3.81 -42.90
N SER A 234 3.08 -4.03 -44.10
CA SER A 234 2.67 -3.30 -45.31
C SER A 234 1.20 -3.57 -45.65
N PRO A 235 0.41 -2.55 -46.07
CA PRO A 235 -0.98 -2.71 -46.51
C PRO A 235 -1.18 -3.71 -47.66
N ILE A 236 -0.12 -4.02 -48.41
CA ILE A 236 -0.13 -5.03 -49.49
C ILE A 236 -0.48 -6.44 -48.93
N TRP A 237 -0.20 -6.68 -47.65
CA TRP A 237 -0.47 -7.98 -47.02
C TRP A 237 -1.87 -8.02 -46.40
N ARG A 238 -2.53 -9.19 -46.46
CA ARG A 238 -3.86 -9.41 -45.85
C ARG A 238 -3.91 -9.07 -44.34
N SER A 239 -2.81 -9.24 -43.62
CA SER A 239 -2.66 -8.91 -42.19
C SER A 239 -1.95 -7.58 -41.92
N GLY A 240 -1.64 -6.83 -42.97
CA GLY A 240 -0.99 -5.52 -42.92
C GLY A 240 -1.91 -4.40 -42.42
N GLY A 241 -1.31 -3.24 -42.11
CA GLY A 241 -2.08 -2.08 -41.66
C GLY A 241 -2.57 -1.24 -42.83
N VAL A 242 -3.79 -0.70 -42.73
CA VAL A 242 -4.43 0.11 -43.77
C VAL A 242 -3.85 1.54 -43.74
N THR A 243 -3.59 2.13 -44.91
CA THR A 243 -3.01 3.49 -45.03
C THR A 243 -3.96 4.56 -44.50
N PHE A 244 -5.23 4.54 -44.93
CA PHE A 244 -6.30 5.41 -44.43
C PHE A 244 -7.26 4.61 -43.56
N ALA A 245 -6.79 4.19 -42.38
CA ALA A 245 -7.57 3.37 -41.48
C ALA A 245 -8.76 4.14 -40.89
N ALA A 246 -9.96 3.57 -40.96
CA ALA A 246 -11.14 4.13 -40.31
C ALA A 246 -10.92 4.24 -38.78
N ARG A 247 -11.22 5.42 -38.22
CA ARG A 247 -11.17 5.71 -36.78
C ARG A 247 -12.60 5.74 -36.22
N PRO A 248 -12.81 5.30 -34.96
CA PRO A 248 -14.08 5.51 -34.27
C PRO A 248 -14.43 7.00 -34.27
N GLN A 249 -15.61 7.36 -34.76
CA GLN A 249 -16.13 8.72 -34.65
C GLN A 249 -16.57 9.00 -33.21
N ASP A 250 -16.27 10.20 -32.72
CA ASP A 250 -16.79 10.71 -31.46
C ASP A 250 -18.13 11.39 -31.74
N HIS A 251 -19.20 10.85 -31.17
CA HIS A 251 -20.56 11.40 -31.29
C HIS A 251 -20.95 12.27 -30.08
N SER A 252 -20.02 12.51 -29.14
CA SER A 252 -20.32 13.31 -27.96
C SER A 252 -20.61 14.76 -28.33
N GLN A 253 -21.70 15.29 -27.76
CA GLN A 253 -22.11 16.68 -27.94
C GLN A 253 -21.94 17.42 -26.62
N LYS A 254 -21.38 18.64 -26.67
CA LYS A 254 -21.18 19.47 -25.48
C LYS A 254 -22.50 20.15 -25.12
N VAL A 255 -23.05 19.82 -23.95
CA VAL A 255 -24.25 20.47 -23.40
C VAL A 255 -23.89 21.25 -22.14
N ASN A 256 -24.46 22.45 -22.00
CA ASN A 256 -24.23 23.30 -20.84
C ASN A 256 -24.91 22.72 -19.59
N LYS A 257 -24.27 22.82 -18.41
CA LYS A 257 -24.82 22.32 -17.14
C LYS A 257 -26.17 22.93 -16.77
N LYS A 258 -26.39 24.21 -17.12
CA LYS A 258 -27.67 24.89 -16.89
C LYS A 258 -28.81 24.23 -17.69
N MET A 259 -28.53 23.81 -18.93
CA MET A 259 -29.49 23.12 -19.79
C MET A 259 -29.83 21.73 -19.24
N TYR A 260 -28.81 20.97 -18.80
CA TYR A 260 -29.02 19.68 -18.13
C TYR A 260 -29.93 19.79 -16.90
N ARG A 261 -29.68 20.78 -16.03
CA ARG A 261 -30.52 21.02 -14.86
C ARG A 261 -31.93 21.45 -15.25
N GLY A 262 -32.07 22.25 -16.31
CA GLY A 262 -33.36 22.67 -16.81
C GLY A 262 -34.19 21.51 -17.36
N ALA A 263 -33.59 20.67 -18.20
CA ALA A 263 -34.22 19.47 -18.73
C ALA A 263 -34.62 18.50 -17.60
N LEU A 264 -33.74 18.26 -16.63
CA LEU A 264 -34.05 17.41 -15.48
C LEU A 264 -35.23 17.93 -14.66
N LYS A 265 -35.29 19.25 -14.41
CA LYS A 265 -36.44 19.86 -13.71
C LYS A 265 -37.74 19.72 -14.50
N SER A 266 -37.72 19.96 -15.81
CA SER A 266 -38.91 19.75 -16.66
C SER A 266 -39.36 18.29 -16.69
N ILE A 267 -38.43 17.33 -16.76
CA ILE A 267 -38.74 15.89 -16.70
C ILE A 267 -39.32 15.50 -15.33
N LEU A 268 -38.71 15.97 -14.23
CA LEU A 268 -39.19 15.66 -12.89
C LEU A 268 -40.57 16.27 -12.60
N SER A 269 -40.83 17.47 -13.09
CA SER A 269 -42.15 18.12 -12.99
C SER A 269 -43.21 17.31 -13.76
N GLU A 270 -42.88 16.84 -14.95
CA GLU A 270 -43.77 15.98 -15.75
C GLU A 270 -44.00 14.59 -15.11
N LEU A 271 -42.97 14.00 -14.50
CA LEU A 271 -43.12 12.75 -13.76
C LEU A 271 -44.01 12.89 -12.52
N VAL A 272 -44.02 14.08 -11.88
CA VAL A 272 -44.97 14.39 -10.80
C VAL A 272 -46.39 14.52 -11.34
N ARG A 273 -46.59 15.23 -12.46
CA ARG A 273 -47.92 15.35 -13.11
C ARG A 273 -48.53 14.01 -13.54
N GLN A 274 -47.68 13.04 -13.86
CA GLN A 274 -48.07 11.69 -14.26
C GLN A 274 -48.18 10.71 -13.07
N ASP A 275 -48.01 11.17 -11.83
CA ASP A 275 -47.98 10.33 -10.61
C ASP A 275 -46.92 9.21 -10.65
N ARG A 276 -45.82 9.43 -11.36
CA ARG A 276 -44.72 8.45 -11.53
C ARG A 276 -43.54 8.68 -10.60
N LEU A 277 -43.54 9.79 -9.85
CA LEU A 277 -42.52 10.10 -8.85
C LEU A 277 -43.06 9.81 -7.45
N ILE A 278 -42.51 8.79 -6.80
CA ILE A 278 -42.84 8.47 -5.40
C ILE A 278 -41.75 9.05 -4.49
N VAL A 279 -42.15 9.88 -3.53
CA VAL A 279 -41.27 10.43 -2.50
C VAL A 279 -41.56 9.72 -1.19
N VAL A 280 -40.51 9.19 -0.54
CA VAL A 280 -40.63 8.48 0.74
C VAL A 280 -39.75 9.22 1.76
N GLU A 281 -40.31 9.62 2.89
CA GLU A 281 -39.57 10.33 3.95
C GLU A 281 -38.44 9.48 4.54
N LYS A 282 -38.71 8.19 4.76
CA LYS A 282 -37.73 7.25 5.31
C LYS A 282 -37.81 5.89 4.64
N PHE A 283 -36.74 5.51 3.96
CA PHE A 283 -36.62 4.19 3.32
C PHE A 283 -35.48 3.39 3.99
N SER A 284 -35.82 2.56 4.98
CA SER A 284 -34.88 1.68 5.69
C SER A 284 -35.14 0.19 5.41
N VAL A 285 -34.09 -0.62 5.39
CA VAL A 285 -34.19 -2.09 5.34
C VAL A 285 -33.40 -2.64 6.52
N GLU A 286 -33.96 -3.60 7.25
CA GLU A 286 -33.38 -4.16 8.50
C GLU A 286 -31.95 -4.72 8.32
N ALA A 287 -31.65 -5.20 7.11
CA ALA A 287 -30.30 -5.60 6.72
C ALA A 287 -30.06 -5.26 5.23
N PRO A 288 -28.80 -5.00 4.82
CA PRO A 288 -28.44 -4.68 3.43
C PRO A 288 -28.47 -5.94 2.55
N LYS A 289 -29.65 -6.54 2.40
CA LYS A 289 -29.91 -7.72 1.56
C LYS A 289 -30.79 -7.32 0.38
N THR A 290 -30.37 -7.68 -0.83
CA THR A 290 -31.13 -7.45 -2.07
C THR A 290 -32.52 -8.07 -2.04
N LYS A 291 -32.70 -9.22 -1.35
CA LYS A 291 -34.02 -9.85 -1.15
C LYS A 291 -34.97 -8.96 -0.34
N LEU A 292 -34.49 -8.36 0.76
CA LEU A 292 -35.30 -7.50 1.63
C LEU A 292 -35.62 -6.17 0.93
N LEU A 293 -34.66 -5.63 0.17
CA LEU A 293 -34.89 -4.45 -0.65
C LEU A 293 -35.93 -4.73 -1.74
N ALA A 294 -35.80 -5.84 -2.48
CA ALA A 294 -36.75 -6.23 -3.51
C ALA A 294 -38.13 -6.52 -2.92
N GLN A 295 -38.20 -7.11 -1.72
CA GLN A 295 -39.46 -7.34 -1.01
C GLN A 295 -40.10 -6.01 -0.62
N LYS A 296 -39.35 -5.10 0.01
CA LYS A 296 -39.85 -3.77 0.37
C LYS A 296 -40.28 -2.92 -0.84
N LEU A 297 -39.59 -3.03 -1.97
CA LEU A 297 -40.00 -2.38 -3.23
C LEU A 297 -41.26 -3.02 -3.82
N LYS A 298 -41.40 -4.35 -3.74
CA LYS A 298 -42.62 -5.06 -4.11
C LYS A 298 -43.80 -4.66 -3.22
N ASP A 299 -43.56 -4.50 -1.92
CA ASP A 299 -44.58 -4.04 -0.96
C ASP A 299 -45.05 -2.61 -1.29
N MET A 300 -44.23 -1.81 -1.96
CA MET A 300 -44.55 -0.48 -2.46
C MET A 300 -45.05 -0.46 -3.92
N ALA A 301 -45.30 -1.63 -4.54
CA ALA A 301 -45.69 -1.77 -5.94
C ALA A 301 -44.70 -1.17 -6.96
N LEU A 302 -43.41 -1.22 -6.66
CA LEU A 302 -42.32 -0.66 -7.47
C LEU A 302 -41.50 -1.75 -8.17
N GLU A 303 -41.62 -1.87 -9.50
CA GLU A 303 -40.93 -2.92 -10.28
C GLU A 303 -39.67 -2.43 -11.01
N ASP A 304 -39.76 -1.36 -11.81
CA ASP A 304 -38.66 -0.78 -12.59
C ASP A 304 -38.33 0.65 -12.12
N VAL A 305 -37.75 0.75 -10.92
CA VAL A 305 -37.57 2.05 -10.25
C VAL A 305 -36.11 2.47 -10.16
N LEU A 306 -35.85 3.71 -10.56
CA LEU A 306 -34.61 4.42 -10.25
C LEU A 306 -34.70 5.02 -8.84
N ILE A 307 -34.05 4.38 -7.87
CA ILE A 307 -34.01 4.91 -6.49
C ILE A 307 -33.00 6.05 -6.42
N ILE A 308 -33.50 7.27 -6.21
CA ILE A 308 -32.69 8.46 -5.97
C ILE A 308 -32.63 8.68 -4.47
N THR A 309 -31.48 8.41 -3.86
CA THR A 309 -31.25 8.68 -2.43
C THR A 309 -30.76 10.11 -2.24
N GLY A 310 -31.23 10.79 -1.20
CA GLY A 310 -30.80 12.15 -0.79
C GLY A 310 -29.36 12.24 -0.27
N ASP A 311 -28.54 11.21 -0.47
CA ASP A 311 -27.17 11.08 0.05
C ASP A 311 -26.14 11.91 -0.75
N ALA A 312 -26.51 13.11 -1.19
CA ALA A 312 -25.53 14.06 -1.72
C ALA A 312 -24.76 14.81 -0.61
N GLY A 313 -25.21 14.72 0.65
CA GLY A 313 -24.69 15.52 1.76
C GLY A 313 -24.23 14.76 3.00
N MET A 314 -24.72 13.54 3.26
CA MET A 314 -24.23 12.77 4.41
C MET A 314 -22.94 12.05 4.06
N ILE A 315 -21.87 12.55 4.68
CA ILE A 315 -20.54 11.98 4.65
C ILE A 315 -20.61 10.55 5.23
N ARG A 316 -20.70 9.52 4.37
CA ARG A 316 -20.54 8.13 4.82
C ARG A 316 -19.16 8.01 5.47
N GLU A 317 -19.09 7.58 6.72
CA GLU A 317 -17.82 7.35 7.45
C GLU A 317 -16.84 6.49 6.64
N GLU A 318 -17.35 5.48 5.95
CA GLU A 318 -16.57 4.61 5.07
C GLU A 318 -15.93 5.34 3.87
N ARG A 319 -16.54 6.46 3.44
CA ARG A 319 -16.06 7.28 2.31
C ARG A 319 -14.95 8.22 2.76
N LEU A 320 -14.98 8.76 3.97
CA LEU A 320 -13.91 9.62 4.54
C LEU A 320 -12.55 8.90 4.52
N LEU A 321 -12.55 7.62 4.88
CA LEU A 321 -11.35 6.77 4.84
C LEU A 321 -10.78 6.58 3.42
N LYS A 322 -11.60 6.74 2.39
CA LYS A 322 -11.21 6.59 0.97
C LYS A 322 -10.86 7.92 0.30
N VAL A 323 -11.21 9.06 0.92
CA VAL A 323 -10.96 10.41 0.39
C VAL A 323 -9.46 10.73 0.40
N LEU A 324 -8.76 10.42 1.49
CA LEU A 324 -7.31 10.63 1.61
C LEU A 324 -6.55 9.41 1.09
N ARG A 325 -5.74 9.56 0.04
CA ARG A 325 -5.00 8.44 -0.56
C ARG A 325 -3.57 8.32 -0.03
N ALA A 326 -2.83 9.43 -0.01
CA ALA A 326 -1.45 9.47 0.44
C ALA A 326 -0.98 10.92 0.62
N PRO A 327 -0.02 11.21 1.52
CA PRO A 327 0.66 12.50 1.53
C PRO A 327 1.49 12.69 0.25
N HIS A 328 1.62 13.93 -0.21
CA HIS A 328 2.38 14.29 -1.40
C HIS A 328 3.59 15.13 -1.04
N VAL A 329 4.72 14.45 -0.88
CA VAL A 329 6.00 15.10 -0.58
C VAL A 329 6.68 15.53 -1.88
N SER A 330 6.92 16.83 -1.99
CA SER A 330 7.76 17.47 -3.00
C SER A 330 8.45 18.66 -2.33
N GLU A 331 9.54 19.17 -2.90
CA GLU A 331 10.28 20.30 -2.30
C GLU A 331 9.36 21.49 -1.97
N LYS A 332 8.46 21.84 -2.90
CA LYS A 332 7.42 22.86 -2.68
C LYS A 332 6.40 22.50 -1.59
N ALA A 333 6.10 21.21 -1.42
CA ALA A 333 5.20 20.75 -0.37
C ALA A 333 5.86 20.85 1.01
N SER A 334 7.16 20.53 1.09
CA SER A 334 7.94 20.70 2.33
C SER A 334 8.04 22.18 2.71
N THR A 335 8.30 23.07 1.73
CA THR A 335 8.33 24.52 1.99
C THR A 335 6.96 25.06 2.43
N ALA A 336 5.86 24.60 1.84
CA ALA A 336 4.52 25.00 2.27
C ALA A 336 4.16 24.51 3.68
N MET A 337 4.68 23.34 4.07
CA MET A 337 4.53 22.82 5.43
C MET A 337 5.32 23.67 6.44
N GLU A 338 6.57 24.04 6.10
CA GLU A 338 7.43 24.85 6.96
C GLU A 338 6.97 26.31 7.09
N LYS A 339 6.47 26.93 6.00
CA LYS A 339 6.15 28.36 5.99
C LYS A 339 4.71 28.71 6.38
N SER A 340 3.75 27.85 6.06
CA SER A 340 2.33 28.20 6.14
C SER A 340 1.49 27.09 6.76
N ASN A 341 2.10 26.20 7.55
CA ASN A 341 1.46 25.03 8.17
C ASN A 341 0.53 24.27 7.21
N THR A 342 0.93 24.19 5.93
CA THR A 342 0.07 23.69 4.84
C THR A 342 0.53 22.32 4.39
N ILE A 343 -0.37 21.37 4.52
CA ILE A 343 -0.17 19.96 4.21
C ILE A 343 -0.61 19.65 2.79
N VAL A 344 0.21 18.91 2.04
CA VAL A 344 -0.12 18.51 0.67
C VAL A 344 -0.49 17.04 0.60
N LEU A 345 -1.72 16.73 0.17
CA LEU A 345 -2.28 15.38 0.09
C LEU A 345 -2.65 15.01 -1.34
N LYS A 346 -2.50 13.73 -1.70
CA LYS A 346 -3.18 13.10 -2.83
C LYS A 346 -4.55 12.63 -2.34
N VAL A 347 -5.60 13.10 -2.99
CA VAL A 347 -6.99 12.82 -2.61
C VAL A 347 -7.73 12.12 -3.75
N ALA A 348 -8.88 11.51 -3.45
CA ALA A 348 -9.76 10.95 -4.48
C ALA A 348 -10.17 12.04 -5.49
N LYS A 349 -10.29 11.67 -6.77
CA LYS A 349 -10.46 12.65 -7.86
C LYS A 349 -11.81 13.37 -7.79
N ASP A 350 -12.82 12.66 -7.29
CA ASP A 350 -14.20 13.10 -7.06
C ASP A 350 -14.41 13.78 -5.70
N ALA A 351 -13.42 13.77 -4.80
CA ALA A 351 -13.58 14.32 -3.45
C ALA A 351 -13.81 15.85 -3.45
N THR A 352 -14.77 16.33 -2.68
CA THR A 352 -15.04 17.77 -2.49
C THR A 352 -14.13 18.39 -1.43
N LYS A 353 -14.06 19.73 -1.37
CA LYS A 353 -13.26 20.43 -0.33
C LYS A 353 -13.77 20.13 1.08
N ALA A 354 -15.09 20.06 1.26
CA ALA A 354 -15.73 19.74 2.53
C ALA A 354 -15.41 18.30 2.98
N GLU A 355 -15.48 17.33 2.06
CA GLU A 355 -15.10 15.94 2.35
C GLU A 355 -13.63 15.81 2.74
N ILE A 356 -12.72 16.56 2.09
CA ILE A 356 -11.30 16.55 2.43
C ILE A 356 -11.07 17.16 3.81
N LYS A 357 -11.73 18.29 4.11
CA LYS A 357 -11.68 18.95 5.42
C LYS A 357 -12.12 17.97 6.51
N ALA A 358 -13.34 17.44 6.40
CA ALA A 358 -13.89 16.48 7.36
C ALA A 358 -13.02 15.21 7.49
N ALA A 359 -12.45 14.70 6.39
CA ALA A 359 -11.58 13.53 6.42
C ALA A 359 -10.28 13.80 7.19
N VAL A 360 -9.65 14.95 6.99
CA VAL A 360 -8.41 15.31 7.68
C VAL A 360 -8.68 15.55 9.17
N GLN A 361 -9.72 16.32 9.50
CA GLN A 361 -10.04 16.60 10.90
C GLN A 361 -10.36 15.32 11.68
N LYS A 362 -11.10 14.40 11.08
CA LYS A 362 -11.49 13.14 11.73
C LYS A 362 -10.36 12.12 11.83
N LEU A 363 -9.52 11.98 10.79
CA LEU A 363 -8.46 10.97 10.78
C LEU A 363 -7.26 11.32 11.66
N PHE A 364 -7.01 12.61 11.83
CA PHE A 364 -5.81 13.09 12.50
C PHE A 364 -6.11 13.96 13.71
N GLU A 365 -7.39 14.12 14.07
CA GLU A 365 -7.83 14.89 15.24
C GLU A 365 -7.27 16.32 15.25
N VAL A 366 -7.24 16.95 14.06
CA VAL A 366 -6.74 18.32 13.88
C VAL A 366 -7.82 19.27 13.40
N GLU A 367 -7.63 20.56 13.61
CA GLU A 367 -8.44 21.65 13.08
C GLU A 367 -7.87 22.18 11.76
N VAL A 368 -8.70 22.12 10.73
CA VAL A 368 -8.34 22.58 9.38
C VAL A 368 -8.95 23.95 9.12
N GLU A 369 -8.12 24.92 8.76
CA GLU A 369 -8.54 26.27 8.42
C GLU A 369 -9.06 26.30 6.97
N VAL A 370 -8.18 26.04 6.00
CA VAL A 370 -8.46 26.20 4.57
C VAL A 370 -8.09 24.95 3.76
N VAL A 371 -8.92 24.60 2.76
CA VAL A 371 -8.62 23.52 1.79
C VAL A 371 -8.65 24.06 0.36
N ASN A 372 -7.52 23.91 -0.32
CA ASN A 372 -7.36 24.21 -1.75
C ASN A 372 -7.08 22.94 -2.53
N THR A 373 -7.65 22.78 -3.72
CA THR A 373 -7.48 21.55 -4.52
C THR A 373 -7.19 21.84 -5.98
N LEU A 374 -6.37 21.01 -6.61
CA LEU A 374 -6.09 21.04 -8.04
C LEU A 374 -6.03 19.64 -8.64
N VAL A 375 -6.48 19.49 -9.88
CA VAL A 375 -6.38 18.22 -10.61
C VAL A 375 -5.08 18.21 -11.42
N VAL A 376 -4.12 17.40 -10.98
CA VAL A 376 -2.85 17.21 -11.68
C VAL A 376 -3.08 16.28 -12.86
N LYS A 377 -2.86 16.80 -14.07
CA LYS A 377 -2.98 16.02 -15.30
C LYS A 377 -1.89 14.96 -15.38
N GLY A 378 -2.29 13.74 -15.71
CA GLY A 378 -1.37 12.64 -15.89
C GLY A 378 -0.47 12.87 -17.10
N LYS A 379 0.85 12.71 -16.90
CA LYS A 379 1.84 12.90 -17.95
C LYS A 379 1.74 11.78 -19.00
N VAL A 380 1.93 12.16 -20.27
CA VAL A 380 2.10 11.20 -21.37
C VAL A 380 3.44 10.49 -21.17
N LYS A 381 3.42 9.16 -21.22
CA LYS A 381 4.60 8.30 -21.08
C LYS A 381 4.66 7.29 -22.22
N ARG A 382 5.85 7.15 -22.80
CA ARG A 382 6.14 6.13 -23.81
C ARG A 382 6.57 4.83 -23.11
N HIS A 383 5.84 3.75 -23.34
CA HIS A 383 6.19 2.39 -22.91
C HIS A 383 6.49 1.55 -24.15
N GLY A 384 7.78 1.43 -24.48
CA GLY A 384 8.21 0.78 -25.74
C GLY A 384 7.73 1.58 -26.95
N GLN A 385 6.97 0.94 -27.84
CA GLN A 385 6.37 1.59 -29.03
C GLN A 385 5.00 2.23 -28.76
N ARG A 386 4.39 2.01 -27.59
CA ARG A 386 3.07 2.58 -27.26
C ARG A 386 3.21 3.85 -26.43
N ILE A 387 2.43 4.86 -26.78
CA ILE A 387 2.27 6.09 -26.01
C ILE A 387 1.03 5.89 -25.12
N GLY A 388 1.22 5.92 -23.81
CA GLY A 388 0.14 5.83 -22.82
C GLY A 388 0.14 7.05 -21.91
N ARG A 389 -1.03 7.48 -21.43
CA ARG A 389 -1.14 8.59 -20.48
C ARG A 389 -1.33 8.04 -19.07
N ARG A 390 -0.58 8.56 -18.09
CA ARG A 390 -0.88 8.26 -16.68
C ARG A 390 -2.26 8.78 -16.31
N SER A 391 -2.90 8.17 -15.32
CA SER A 391 -4.16 8.68 -14.79
C SER A 391 -3.96 10.06 -14.13
N ASP A 392 -4.91 10.96 -14.36
CA ASP A 392 -5.04 12.20 -13.60
C ASP A 392 -5.25 11.88 -12.11
N TRP A 393 -4.78 12.77 -11.23
CA TRP A 393 -5.01 12.67 -9.80
C TRP A 393 -5.27 14.04 -9.18
N LYS A 394 -5.93 14.10 -8.03
CA LYS A 394 -6.26 15.35 -7.35
C LYS A 394 -5.31 15.59 -6.19
N LYS A 395 -4.74 16.79 -6.13
CA LYS A 395 -3.85 17.29 -5.08
C LYS A 395 -4.64 18.26 -4.21
N ALA A 396 -4.56 18.13 -2.90
CA ALA A 396 -5.13 19.04 -1.93
C ALA A 396 -4.01 19.71 -1.12
N TYR A 397 -4.09 21.02 -0.92
CA TYR A 397 -3.35 21.80 0.07
C TYR A 397 -4.32 22.06 1.22
N VAL A 398 -3.94 21.67 2.42
CA VAL A 398 -4.76 21.72 3.63
C VAL A 398 -3.97 22.50 4.67
N THR A 399 -4.41 23.72 4.96
CA THR A 399 -3.81 24.59 5.98
C THR A 399 -4.42 24.24 7.34
N LEU A 400 -3.59 23.90 8.31
CA LEU A 400 -4.02 23.64 9.69
C LEU A 400 -4.04 24.94 10.50
N LYS A 401 -4.85 24.98 11.56
CA LYS A 401 -4.79 26.07 12.53
C LYS A 401 -3.43 26.12 13.25
N GLU A 402 -3.09 27.31 13.72
CA GLU A 402 -1.85 27.59 14.44
C GLU A 402 -1.72 26.70 15.70
N GLY A 403 -0.54 26.13 15.93
CA GLY A 403 -0.27 25.21 17.06
C GLY A 403 -0.61 23.74 16.81
N GLN A 404 -1.27 23.37 15.71
CA GLN A 404 -1.55 21.97 15.38
C GLN A 404 -0.68 21.46 14.23
N ASN A 405 0.02 20.35 14.47
CA ASN A 405 0.88 19.68 13.50
C ASN A 405 0.47 18.23 13.33
N LEU A 406 0.55 17.76 12.08
CA LEU A 406 0.22 16.39 11.72
C LEU A 406 1.52 15.58 11.64
N ASP A 407 1.70 14.62 12.54
CA ASP A 407 2.83 13.70 12.47
C ASP A 407 2.67 12.76 11.27
N PHE A 408 3.36 13.08 10.19
CA PHE A 408 3.21 12.33 8.94
C PHE A 408 3.83 10.94 9.02
N VAL A 409 2.94 9.96 8.92
CA VAL A 409 3.25 8.67 8.34
C VAL A 409 3.14 8.80 6.81
N GLY A 410 4.28 8.99 6.15
CA GLY A 410 4.37 9.06 4.69
C GLY A 410 4.04 7.73 4.02
N GLY A 411 3.32 7.72 2.89
CA GLY A 411 3.25 6.54 2.03
C GLY A 411 4.62 6.29 1.39
N ALA A 412 5.38 5.29 1.86
CA ALA A 412 6.65 4.92 1.24
C ALA A 412 6.38 4.13 -0.06
N ASP A 413 6.35 4.84 -1.20
CA ASP A 413 6.23 4.20 -2.50
C ASP A 413 7.46 3.31 -2.76
N LYS A 414 7.22 2.02 -3.01
CA LYS A 414 8.29 1.07 -3.30
C LYS A 414 8.78 1.22 -4.74
N SER A 415 10.07 1.42 -4.94
CA SER A 415 10.68 1.52 -6.28
C SER A 415 10.75 0.17 -7.00
N GLY A 416 10.85 -0.94 -6.26
CA GLY A 416 11.12 -2.26 -6.83
C GLY A 416 12.45 -2.33 -7.60
N GLY A 417 13.42 -1.46 -7.27
CA GLY A 417 14.71 -1.35 -7.96
C GLY A 417 14.64 -0.67 -9.34
N ARG A 418 13.49 -0.06 -9.68
CA ARG A 418 13.28 0.63 -10.96
C ARG A 418 13.46 2.13 -10.85
N ASN A 419 14.01 2.74 -11.91
CA ASN A 419 14.13 4.20 -12.03
C ASN A 419 12.85 4.84 -12.63
N ASN A 420 12.88 6.16 -12.85
CA ASN A 420 11.79 6.93 -13.46
C ASN A 420 11.41 6.48 -14.90
N ASN A 421 12.33 5.80 -15.61
CA ASN A 421 12.13 5.19 -16.93
C ASN A 421 11.51 3.78 -16.86
N GLY A 422 11.29 3.26 -15.65
CA GLY A 422 10.72 1.93 -15.42
C GLY A 422 11.70 0.78 -15.63
N ARG A 423 12.99 1.06 -15.88
CA ARG A 423 14.04 0.06 -16.03
C ARG A 423 14.60 -0.33 -14.67
N ILE A 424 14.98 -1.60 -14.50
CA ILE A 424 15.70 -2.05 -13.31
C ILE A 424 17.09 -1.43 -13.34
N THR A 425 17.42 -0.65 -12.32
CA THR A 425 18.75 -0.01 -12.16
C THR A 425 19.50 -0.60 -10.97
N THR A 426 18.79 -1.16 -10.00
CA THR A 426 19.36 -1.95 -8.92
C THR A 426 18.64 -3.30 -8.87
N ARG A 427 19.40 -4.37 -9.10
CA ARG A 427 18.88 -5.74 -9.04
C ARG A 427 18.50 -6.10 -7.60
N HIS A 428 17.75 -7.19 -7.46
CA HIS A 428 17.43 -7.83 -6.17
C HIS A 428 16.50 -7.03 -5.21
N ILE A 429 15.84 -5.97 -5.68
CA ILE A 429 14.87 -5.20 -4.89
C ILE A 429 13.44 -5.47 -5.37
N GLY A 430 12.51 -5.74 -4.46
CA GLY A 430 11.08 -5.82 -4.75
C GLY A 430 10.29 -6.76 -3.83
N GLY A 431 8.98 -6.54 -3.72
CA GLY A 431 8.12 -7.22 -2.76
C GLY A 431 8.23 -6.63 -1.36
N GLY A 432 8.24 -7.47 -0.33
CA GLY A 432 8.33 -7.09 1.08
C GLY A 432 7.04 -6.53 1.67
N HIS A 433 7.00 -6.35 3.00
CA HIS A 433 5.85 -5.81 3.72
C HIS A 433 5.61 -4.33 3.38
N LYS A 434 4.35 -3.88 3.30
CA LYS A 434 4.05 -2.45 3.10
C LYS A 434 4.62 -1.65 4.28
N GLN A 435 5.29 -0.55 3.99
CA GLN A 435 5.94 0.28 4.99
C GLN A 435 5.41 1.69 4.89
N ALA A 436 5.48 2.36 6.02
CA ALA A 436 5.03 3.71 6.22
C ALA A 436 6.27 4.52 6.61
N TYR A 437 6.55 5.62 5.93
CA TYR A 437 7.74 6.43 6.15
C TYR A 437 7.54 7.29 7.39
N ARG A 438 8.47 7.21 8.34
CA ARG A 438 8.50 8.10 9.50
C ARG A 438 9.41 9.28 9.17
N ILE A 439 8.87 10.49 9.24
CA ILE A 439 9.66 11.70 9.08
C ILE A 439 10.50 11.86 10.35
N VAL A 440 11.82 11.71 10.19
CA VAL A 440 12.77 11.87 11.28
C VAL A 440 13.51 13.18 11.10
N ASP A 441 13.62 13.93 12.20
CA ASP A 441 14.39 15.16 12.28
C ASP A 441 15.88 14.82 12.34
N PHE A 442 16.52 14.84 11.17
CA PHE A 442 17.96 14.69 11.05
C PHE A 442 18.71 16.02 11.27
N LYS A 443 18.02 17.17 11.26
CA LYS A 443 18.63 18.51 11.37
C LYS A 443 18.78 18.94 12.83
N ARG A 444 17.82 18.59 13.69
CA ARG A 444 17.76 19.00 15.10
C ARG A 444 17.97 20.51 15.23
N ASN A 445 17.08 21.27 14.58
CA ASN A 445 17.22 22.71 14.39
C ASN A 445 16.41 23.57 15.39
N LYS A 446 15.68 22.95 16.32
CA LYS A 446 14.98 23.67 17.40
C LYS A 446 15.97 23.89 18.55
N ASP A 447 16.77 24.93 18.43
CA ASP A 447 17.80 25.24 19.41
C ASP A 447 17.20 25.93 20.64
N GLY A 448 17.78 25.69 21.81
CA GLY A 448 17.35 26.30 23.08
C GLY A 448 16.10 25.68 23.69
N ILE A 449 15.24 25.04 22.91
CA ILE A 449 13.98 24.43 23.37
C ILE A 449 14.24 22.98 23.84
N PRO A 450 14.09 22.66 25.13
CA PRO A 450 14.21 21.29 25.62
C PRO A 450 13.00 20.46 25.17
N ALA A 451 13.24 19.16 24.98
CA ALA A 451 12.23 18.17 24.65
C ALA A 451 12.32 16.97 25.60
N VAL A 452 11.16 16.40 25.93
CA VAL A 452 11.04 15.18 26.72
C VAL A 452 10.79 14.00 25.78
N VAL A 453 11.48 12.89 26.02
CA VAL A 453 11.24 11.65 25.27
C VAL A 453 9.93 11.02 25.73
N GLU A 454 8.92 10.96 24.86
CA GLU A 454 7.65 10.29 25.18
C GLU A 454 7.81 8.77 25.15
N ARG A 455 8.37 8.24 24.05
CA ARG A 455 8.54 6.80 23.86
C ARG A 455 9.55 6.45 22.77
N LEU A 456 10.02 5.20 22.80
CA LEU A 456 10.83 4.59 21.76
C LEU A 456 9.95 3.78 20.81
N GLU A 457 10.21 3.90 19.51
CA GLU A 457 9.45 3.21 18.47
C GLU A 457 10.35 2.48 17.47
N TYR A 458 9.76 1.43 16.87
CA TYR A 458 10.38 0.70 15.77
C TYR A 458 10.13 1.39 14.43
N ASP A 459 11.20 1.68 13.69
CA ASP A 459 11.10 2.15 12.29
C ASP A 459 11.45 1.03 11.29
N PRO A 460 10.51 0.58 10.44
CA PRO A 460 10.78 -0.41 9.41
C PRO A 460 11.65 0.10 8.25
N ASN A 461 11.88 1.40 8.12
CA ASN A 461 12.64 1.99 7.02
C ASN A 461 14.15 2.10 7.30
N ARG A 462 14.59 1.81 8.53
CA ARG A 462 15.99 1.85 8.95
C ARG A 462 16.32 0.74 9.95
N SER A 463 17.60 0.58 10.26
CA SER A 463 18.06 -0.40 11.26
C SER A 463 17.90 0.11 12.70
N ALA A 464 18.15 1.40 12.91
CA ALA A 464 18.01 2.07 14.21
C ALA A 464 16.55 2.21 14.64
N ASN A 465 16.32 2.18 15.95
CA ASN A 465 15.04 2.61 16.51
C ASN A 465 14.96 4.14 16.49
N ILE A 466 13.75 4.68 16.65
CA ILE A 466 13.49 6.12 16.70
C ILE A 466 12.86 6.46 18.05
N ALA A 467 13.05 7.68 18.52
CA ALA A 467 12.39 8.19 19.71
C ALA A 467 11.42 9.30 19.31
N LEU A 468 10.19 9.24 19.81
CA LEU A 468 9.25 10.36 19.71
C LEU A 468 9.53 11.30 20.87
N VAL A 469 9.75 12.58 20.55
CA VAL A 469 10.06 13.60 21.54
C VAL A 469 9.05 14.73 21.45
N LEU A 470 8.62 15.21 22.61
CA LEU A 470 7.72 16.35 22.78
C LEU A 470 8.55 17.56 23.22
N TYR A 471 8.62 18.59 22.38
CA TYR A 471 9.24 19.86 22.73
C TYR A 471 8.32 20.65 23.67
N LYS A 472 8.90 21.54 24.48
CA LYS A 472 8.11 22.42 25.38
C LYS A 472 7.12 23.34 24.66
N ASP A 473 7.31 23.60 23.38
CA ASP A 473 6.36 24.36 22.55
C ASP A 473 5.18 23.53 22.01
N GLY A 474 5.07 22.26 22.43
CA GLY A 474 4.00 21.34 22.04
C GLY A 474 4.27 20.57 20.74
N GLU A 475 5.36 20.85 20.02
CA GLU A 475 5.69 20.12 18.79
C GLU A 475 6.26 18.73 19.09
N ARG A 476 5.80 17.72 18.34
CA ARG A 476 6.36 16.37 18.38
C ARG A 476 7.28 16.12 17.19
N ARG A 477 8.40 15.44 17.41
CA ARG A 477 9.30 15.00 16.33
C ARG A 477 9.88 13.64 16.61
N TYR A 478 10.21 12.91 15.54
CA TYR A 478 11.04 11.72 15.66
C TYR A 478 12.51 12.07 15.55
N ILE A 479 13.32 11.49 16.42
CA ILE A 479 14.78 11.49 16.35
C ILE A 479 15.31 10.05 16.23
N LEU A 480 16.59 9.88 15.88
CA LEU A 480 17.25 8.59 16.06
C LEU A 480 17.40 8.31 17.56
N ALA A 481 17.05 7.11 18.00
CA ALA A 481 17.24 6.70 19.39
C ALA A 481 18.73 6.43 19.66
N PRO A 482 19.40 7.25 20.49
CA PRO A 482 20.75 6.96 20.97
C PRO A 482 20.74 5.75 21.92
N LYS A 483 21.91 5.14 22.12
CA LYS A 483 22.11 4.08 23.11
C LYS A 483 21.86 4.65 24.52
N GLY A 484 21.02 3.97 25.30
CA GLY A 484 20.73 4.30 26.69
C GLY A 484 19.65 5.39 26.90
N LEU A 485 19.07 5.94 25.83
CA LEU A 485 17.99 6.92 25.96
C LEU A 485 16.69 6.21 26.39
N LYS A 486 16.02 6.73 27.43
CA LYS A 486 14.76 6.17 27.96
C LYS A 486 13.60 7.16 27.81
N ALA A 487 12.37 6.67 28.01
CA ALA A 487 11.21 7.57 28.13
C ALA A 487 11.37 8.46 29.37
N GLY A 488 10.93 9.72 29.28
CA GLY A 488 11.10 10.73 30.32
C GLY A 488 12.42 11.50 30.29
N ASP A 489 13.42 11.04 29.54
CA ASP A 489 14.69 11.77 29.41
C ASP A 489 14.48 13.15 28.77
N GLN A 490 15.13 14.18 29.34
CA GLN A 490 15.22 15.49 28.70
C GLN A 490 16.41 15.54 27.74
N ILE A 491 16.15 16.07 26.56
CA ILE A 491 17.13 16.33 25.51
C ILE A 491 17.01 17.76 25.00
N GLN A 492 18.09 18.31 24.47
CA GLN A 492 18.14 19.67 23.93
C GLN A 492 19.04 19.72 22.69
N SER A 493 18.83 20.72 21.85
CA SER A 493 19.74 21.09 20.77
C SER A 493 20.18 22.54 20.94
N GLY A 494 21.38 22.86 20.48
CA GLY A 494 21.90 24.24 20.50
C GLY A 494 23.36 24.31 20.91
N VAL A 495 23.90 25.52 20.91
CA VAL A 495 25.27 25.80 21.36
C VAL A 495 25.42 25.62 22.88
N ASP A 496 24.34 25.87 23.63
CA ASP A 496 24.30 25.83 25.09
C ASP A 496 23.84 24.47 25.66
N ALA A 497 23.63 23.46 24.79
CA ALA A 497 23.15 22.16 25.25
C ALA A 497 24.23 21.43 26.06
N ALA A 498 23.83 20.75 27.14
CA ALA A 498 24.77 19.97 27.95
C ALA A 498 25.42 18.83 27.14
N ILE A 499 26.65 18.45 27.51
CA ILE A 499 27.37 17.31 26.91
C ILE A 499 26.79 15.99 27.46
N LYS A 500 25.55 15.67 27.07
CA LYS A 500 24.80 14.46 27.42
C LYS A 500 24.39 13.69 26.14
N PRO A 501 24.38 12.35 26.14
CA PRO A 501 23.82 11.57 25.04
C PRO A 501 22.39 12.01 24.65
N GLY A 502 22.13 12.12 23.35
CA GLY A 502 20.85 12.62 22.83
C GLY A 502 20.80 14.12 22.53
N ASN A 503 21.70 14.90 23.14
CA ASN A 503 21.83 16.32 22.82
C ASN A 503 22.59 16.53 21.51
N THR A 504 22.22 17.58 20.78
CA THR A 504 22.85 17.93 19.49
C THR A 504 23.50 19.30 19.57
N LEU A 505 24.78 19.36 19.26
CA LEU A 505 25.58 20.57 19.25
C LEU A 505 26.34 20.72 17.93
N PRO A 506 26.76 21.94 17.55
CA PRO A 506 27.85 22.13 16.59
C PRO A 506 29.13 21.43 17.08
N MET A 507 29.86 20.77 16.19
CA MET A 507 31.07 20.02 16.59
C MET A 507 32.16 20.91 17.18
N ARG A 508 32.15 22.22 16.91
CA ARG A 508 33.07 23.18 17.55
C ARG A 508 32.93 23.18 19.08
N ASN A 509 31.73 22.89 19.60
CA ASN A 509 31.41 22.90 21.03
C ASN A 509 31.53 21.51 21.68
N ILE A 510 31.76 20.45 20.89
CA ILE A 510 31.86 19.09 21.43
C ILE A 510 33.32 18.80 21.79
N PRO A 511 33.62 18.26 22.98
CA PRO A 511 34.98 17.91 23.37
C PRO A 511 35.63 16.89 22.43
N VAL A 512 36.92 17.06 22.16
CA VAL A 512 37.71 16.08 21.41
C VAL A 512 37.74 14.75 22.18
N GLY A 513 37.71 13.63 21.47
CA GLY A 513 37.59 12.28 22.03
C GLY A 513 36.14 11.80 22.18
N SER A 514 35.16 12.71 22.16
CA SER A 514 33.75 12.37 22.31
C SER A 514 33.23 11.49 21.18
N THR A 515 32.32 10.60 21.55
CA THR A 515 31.57 9.74 20.62
C THR A 515 30.27 10.41 20.24
N VAL A 516 30.04 10.55 18.93
CA VAL A 516 28.88 11.24 18.36
C VAL A 516 28.25 10.43 17.21
N HIS A 517 27.01 10.73 16.87
CA HIS A 517 26.28 10.14 15.76
C HIS A 517 25.44 11.18 15.03
N ASN A 518 24.79 10.76 13.93
CA ASN A 518 23.98 11.64 13.09
C ASN A 518 24.72 12.92 12.65
N VAL A 519 25.97 12.78 12.22
CA VAL A 519 26.86 13.91 11.92
C VAL A 519 26.54 14.51 10.55
N GLU A 520 26.43 15.84 10.49
CA GLU A 520 26.28 16.57 9.23
C GLU A 520 27.57 16.51 8.38
N MET A 521 27.44 16.57 7.06
CA MET A 521 28.60 16.73 6.16
C MET A 521 28.78 18.18 5.69
N LYS A 522 27.75 18.99 5.87
CA LYS A 522 27.70 20.42 5.59
C LYS A 522 26.75 21.06 6.60
N PRO A 523 27.05 22.25 7.11
CA PRO A 523 26.20 22.92 8.10
C PRO A 523 24.76 23.05 7.60
N GLY A 524 23.79 22.66 8.43
CA GLY A 524 22.35 22.80 8.18
C GLY A 524 21.74 21.82 7.17
N LYS A 525 22.55 20.93 6.59
CA LYS A 525 22.08 19.93 5.61
C LYS A 525 21.39 18.73 6.26
N GLY A 526 21.50 18.59 7.58
CA GLY A 526 21.03 17.44 8.34
C GLY A 526 22.04 16.29 8.36
N GLY A 527 21.97 15.48 9.41
CA GLY A 527 22.90 14.39 9.66
C GLY A 527 22.91 13.35 8.53
N GLN A 528 24.11 13.00 8.07
CA GLN A 528 24.31 12.05 6.98
C GLN A 528 25.15 10.83 7.41
N LEU A 529 26.07 11.01 8.37
CA LEU A 529 27.02 10.00 8.84
C LEU A 529 26.56 9.36 10.16
N ALA A 530 26.95 8.08 10.38
CA ALA A 530 26.60 7.28 11.56
C ALA A 530 25.11 7.33 11.94
N ARG A 531 24.25 6.76 11.08
CA ARG A 531 22.80 6.68 11.29
C ARG A 531 22.27 5.26 11.43
N SER A 532 23.11 4.26 11.17
CA SER A 532 22.72 2.86 11.28
C SER A 532 22.80 2.43 12.75
N ALA A 533 22.00 1.44 13.12
CA ALA A 533 22.04 0.82 14.44
C ALA A 533 23.48 0.47 14.87
N GLY A 534 23.87 0.83 16.09
CA GLY A 534 25.20 0.60 16.67
C GLY A 534 26.35 1.37 16.01
N THR A 535 26.07 2.38 15.18
CA THR A 535 27.13 3.20 14.55
C THR A 535 27.37 4.49 15.32
N TYR A 536 28.61 4.96 15.25
CA TYR A 536 29.08 6.20 15.86
C TYR A 536 30.29 6.75 15.11
N VAL A 537 30.70 7.95 15.45
CA VAL A 537 31.90 8.64 14.95
C VAL A 537 32.64 9.18 16.17
N GLN A 538 33.95 9.13 16.14
CA GLN A 538 34.77 9.74 17.18
C GLN A 538 35.39 11.04 16.66
N ILE A 539 35.34 12.10 17.46
CA ILE A 539 36.06 13.34 17.20
C ILE A 539 37.52 13.12 17.62
N VAL A 540 38.45 13.18 16.67
CA VAL A 540 39.87 12.86 16.92
C VAL A 540 40.71 14.12 17.12
N ALA A 541 40.47 15.14 16.29
CA ALA A 541 41.21 16.40 16.35
C ALA A 541 40.33 17.54 15.86
N ARG A 542 40.70 18.77 16.23
CA ARG A 542 40.05 20.00 15.80
C ARG A 542 41.13 20.96 15.29
N ASP A 543 41.10 21.21 13.99
CA ASP A 543 42.10 22.02 13.27
C ASP A 543 41.38 23.23 12.63
N GLY A 544 41.42 24.38 13.30
CA GLY A 544 40.77 25.61 12.84
C GLY A 544 39.28 25.42 12.54
N ALA A 545 38.88 25.69 11.29
CA ALA A 545 37.50 25.57 10.83
C ALA A 545 37.02 24.11 10.60
N TYR A 546 37.88 23.11 10.81
CA TYR A 546 37.56 21.70 10.55
C TYR A 546 37.78 20.83 11.78
N VAL A 547 37.00 19.76 11.85
CA VAL A 547 37.11 18.68 12.82
C VAL A 547 37.44 17.40 12.07
N THR A 548 38.47 16.69 12.55
CA THR A 548 38.87 15.38 12.01
C THR A 548 38.10 14.28 12.74
N LEU A 549 37.32 13.54 11.97
CA LEU A 549 36.42 12.49 12.44
C LEU A 549 36.94 11.11 12.05
N ARG A 550 36.87 10.15 12.97
CA ARG A 550 37.08 8.73 12.69
C ARG A 550 35.73 8.04 12.52
N LEU A 551 35.44 7.60 11.30
CA LEU A 551 34.19 6.92 10.95
C LEU A 551 34.25 5.43 11.34
N ARG A 552 33.09 4.75 11.47
CA ARG A 552 33.03 3.27 11.65
C ARG A 552 33.76 2.47 10.58
N SER A 553 33.91 3.03 9.37
CA SER A 553 34.69 2.40 8.30
C SER A 553 36.19 2.37 8.58
N GLY A 554 36.69 3.15 9.55
CA GLY A 554 38.10 3.41 9.76
C GLY A 554 38.65 4.57 8.90
N GLU A 555 37.83 5.19 8.06
CA GLU A 555 38.21 6.41 7.33
C GLU A 555 38.35 7.59 8.31
N MET A 556 39.43 8.37 8.16
CA MET A 556 39.61 9.65 8.84
C MET A 556 39.27 10.78 7.89
N ARG A 557 38.36 11.66 8.31
CA ARG A 557 37.74 12.66 7.43
C ARG A 557 37.61 14.01 8.13
N LYS A 558 38.00 15.08 7.43
CA LYS A 558 37.74 16.47 7.84
C LYS A 558 36.30 16.85 7.51
N VAL A 559 35.61 17.44 8.47
CA VAL A 559 34.26 18.02 8.35
C VAL A 559 34.28 19.40 8.99
N GLU A 560 33.53 20.35 8.46
CA GLU A 560 33.48 21.71 9.02
C GLU A 560 33.03 21.68 10.49
N ALA A 561 33.65 22.48 11.36
CA ALA A 561 33.36 22.52 12.79
C ALA A 561 31.92 22.97 13.11
N ASP A 562 31.30 23.65 12.17
CA ASP A 562 29.92 24.18 12.25
C ASP A 562 28.86 23.12 11.99
N CYS A 563 29.26 21.97 11.42
CA CYS A 563 28.37 20.85 11.25
C CYS A 563 27.88 20.33 12.61
N ARG A 564 26.60 20.01 12.69
CA ARG A 564 26.00 19.45 13.90
C ARG A 564 26.29 17.96 14.05
N ALA A 565 26.39 17.53 15.30
CA ALA A 565 26.48 16.13 15.69
C ALA A 565 25.69 15.89 16.98
N THR A 566 25.11 14.70 17.11
CA THR A 566 24.38 14.30 18.32
C THR A 566 25.29 13.43 19.18
N LEU A 567 25.38 13.71 20.48
CA LEU A 567 26.23 12.96 21.40
C LEU A 567 25.74 11.53 21.60
N GLY A 568 26.70 10.62 21.79
CA GLY A 568 26.46 9.20 22.00
C GLY A 568 26.48 8.37 20.71
N GLU A 569 26.16 7.08 20.86
CA GLU A 569 26.09 6.11 19.78
C GLU A 569 24.64 5.89 19.35
N VAL A 570 24.39 5.50 18.09
CA VAL A 570 23.05 5.04 17.68
C VAL A 570 22.71 3.74 18.40
N GLY A 571 21.51 3.65 18.97
CA GLY A 571 21.04 2.47 19.70
C GLY A 571 20.84 1.22 18.82
N ASN A 572 20.27 0.17 19.41
CA ASN A 572 19.98 -1.12 18.77
C ASN A 572 21.25 -1.86 18.25
N ALA A 573 22.36 -1.83 19.00
CA ALA A 573 23.64 -2.38 18.56
C ALA A 573 23.59 -3.89 18.21
N GLU A 574 22.70 -4.64 18.85
CA GLU A 574 22.49 -6.08 18.62
C GLU A 574 21.88 -6.40 17.25
N HIS A 575 21.47 -5.39 16.47
CA HIS A 575 20.91 -5.59 15.13
C HIS A 575 21.78 -6.49 14.23
N MET A 576 23.11 -6.40 14.37
CA MET A 576 24.06 -7.17 13.58
C MET A 576 24.10 -8.66 13.92
N LEU A 577 23.72 -9.05 15.15
CA LEU A 577 23.76 -10.44 15.63
C LEU A 577 22.58 -11.27 15.09
N ARG A 578 21.62 -10.62 14.42
CA ARG A 578 20.41 -11.27 13.96
C ARG A 578 20.65 -12.21 12.78
N VAL A 579 20.34 -13.49 12.98
CA VAL A 579 20.26 -14.50 11.91
C VAL A 579 18.83 -14.56 11.33
N LEU A 580 18.71 -14.60 9.99
CA LEU A 580 17.40 -14.62 9.34
C LEU A 580 16.73 -16.01 9.31
N GLY A 581 17.50 -17.08 9.40
CA GLY A 581 17.07 -18.48 9.47
C GLY A 581 16.45 -19.07 8.21
N LYS A 582 15.61 -18.33 7.49
CA LYS A 582 14.89 -18.82 6.29
C LYS A 582 14.85 -17.81 5.15
N ALA A 583 14.81 -18.32 3.92
CA ALA A 583 14.75 -17.50 2.70
C ALA A 583 13.56 -16.50 2.70
N GLY A 584 12.39 -16.92 3.20
CA GLY A 584 11.20 -16.08 3.30
C GLY A 584 11.40 -14.81 4.14
N ALA A 585 12.24 -14.86 5.17
CA ALA A 585 12.54 -13.70 6.01
C ALA A 585 13.26 -12.59 5.22
N ALA A 586 14.17 -12.94 4.32
CA ALA A 586 14.78 -11.97 3.41
C ALA A 586 13.75 -11.37 2.45
N ARG A 587 12.81 -12.19 1.95
CA ARG A 587 11.73 -11.74 1.05
C ARG A 587 10.81 -10.71 1.69
N TRP A 588 10.51 -10.84 2.98
CA TRP A 588 9.68 -9.88 3.72
C TRP A 588 10.30 -8.48 3.81
N ARG A 589 11.64 -8.39 3.70
CA ARG A 589 12.39 -7.13 3.69
C ARG A 589 12.53 -6.51 2.30
N GLY A 590 11.88 -7.10 1.28
CA GLY A 590 11.98 -6.63 -0.10
C GLY A 590 13.28 -7.04 -0.82
N VAL A 591 14.05 -7.97 -0.24
CA VAL A 591 15.21 -8.57 -0.90
C VAL A 591 14.75 -9.74 -1.77
N ARG A 592 15.04 -9.68 -3.07
CA ARG A 592 14.77 -10.76 -4.03
C ARG A 592 16.00 -11.68 -4.13
N PRO A 593 15.83 -12.94 -4.58
CA PRO A 593 16.96 -13.86 -4.75
C PRO A 593 18.02 -13.27 -5.68
N THR A 594 19.29 -13.52 -5.34
CA THR A 594 20.44 -13.23 -6.20
C THR A 594 20.85 -14.51 -6.90
N VAL A 595 20.88 -14.50 -8.23
CA VAL A 595 21.39 -15.60 -9.04
C VAL A 595 22.89 -15.34 -9.27
N ARG A 596 23.72 -16.36 -9.04
CA ARG A 596 25.17 -16.28 -9.28
C ARG A 596 25.44 -16.13 -10.78
N GLY A 597 26.44 -15.34 -11.15
CA GLY A 597 26.83 -15.17 -12.56
C GLY A 597 27.27 -16.48 -13.22
N THR A 598 27.89 -17.37 -12.45
CA THR A 598 28.30 -18.72 -12.89
C THR A 598 27.14 -19.67 -13.19
N ALA A 599 25.93 -19.32 -12.78
CA ALA A 599 24.72 -20.13 -13.03
C ALA A 599 23.93 -19.58 -14.24
N MET A 600 24.51 -18.66 -15.00
CA MET A 600 23.88 -18.01 -16.15
C MET A 600 24.57 -18.45 -17.45
N ASN A 601 24.04 -18.01 -18.59
CA ASN A 601 24.65 -18.21 -19.90
C ASN A 601 25.64 -17.07 -20.22
N PRO A 602 26.55 -17.25 -21.20
CA PRO A 602 27.53 -16.22 -21.58
C PRO A 602 26.90 -14.87 -21.98
N VAL A 603 25.68 -14.90 -22.52
CA VAL A 603 24.92 -13.69 -22.91
C VAL A 603 24.49 -12.83 -21.71
N ASP A 604 24.31 -13.43 -20.53
CA ASP A 604 23.76 -12.77 -19.34
C ASP A 604 24.85 -12.27 -18.39
N HIS A 605 25.98 -13.00 -18.32
CA HIS A 605 27.07 -12.68 -17.40
C HIS A 605 28.43 -13.13 -17.97
N PRO A 606 29.51 -12.38 -17.75
CA PRO A 606 30.86 -12.80 -18.17
C PRO A 606 31.35 -14.14 -17.58
N HIS A 607 30.71 -14.60 -16.50
CA HIS A 607 31.00 -15.87 -15.82
C HIS A 607 30.09 -17.01 -16.27
N GLY A 608 29.13 -16.73 -17.14
CA GLY A 608 28.17 -17.73 -17.58
C GLY A 608 28.74 -18.66 -18.65
N GLY A 609 28.10 -19.82 -18.79
CA GLY A 609 28.46 -20.89 -19.73
C GLY A 609 29.51 -21.88 -19.24
N GLY A 610 29.92 -22.77 -20.16
CA GLY A 610 30.76 -23.93 -19.86
C GLY A 610 29.93 -25.16 -19.46
N GLU A 611 30.36 -26.35 -19.88
CA GLU A 611 29.75 -27.59 -19.43
C GLU A 611 30.11 -27.86 -17.96
N GLY A 612 29.11 -28.22 -17.15
CA GLY A 612 29.32 -28.43 -15.71
C GLY A 612 29.60 -27.14 -14.92
N ARG A 613 30.43 -27.23 -13.88
CA ARG A 613 30.74 -26.10 -12.98
C ARG A 613 32.11 -25.50 -13.31
N ASN A 614 32.13 -24.45 -14.13
CA ASN A 614 33.36 -23.79 -14.57
C ASN A 614 33.42 -22.30 -14.15
N PHE A 615 34.62 -21.72 -14.11
CA PHE A 615 34.82 -20.30 -13.78
C PHE A 615 35.87 -19.63 -14.68
N GLY A 616 37.10 -20.15 -14.71
CA GLY A 616 38.16 -19.86 -15.70
C GLY A 616 38.57 -18.39 -15.95
N LYS A 617 37.99 -17.41 -15.23
CA LYS A 617 38.09 -15.97 -15.53
C LYS A 617 38.25 -15.17 -14.24
N HIS A 618 38.81 -13.97 -14.32
CA HIS A 618 38.81 -13.08 -13.17
C HIS A 618 37.37 -12.74 -12.71
N PRO A 619 37.11 -12.64 -11.40
CA PRO A 619 35.80 -12.22 -10.91
C PRO A 619 35.44 -10.81 -11.37
N VAL A 620 34.37 -10.70 -12.17
CA VAL A 620 33.81 -9.46 -12.67
C VAL A 620 32.34 -9.31 -12.30
N THR A 621 31.86 -8.08 -12.32
CA THR A 621 30.44 -7.74 -12.26
C THR A 621 29.72 -8.13 -13.56
N PRO A 622 28.38 -8.09 -13.62
CA PRO A 622 27.65 -8.36 -14.87
C PRO A 622 27.99 -7.40 -16.02
N TRP A 623 28.60 -6.26 -15.70
CA TRP A 623 29.03 -5.24 -16.65
C TRP A 623 30.53 -5.34 -16.99
N GLY A 624 31.19 -6.46 -16.65
CA GLY A 624 32.58 -6.73 -17.04
C GLY A 624 33.65 -6.06 -16.19
N VAL A 625 33.28 -5.25 -15.19
CA VAL A 625 34.26 -4.60 -14.29
C VAL A 625 34.71 -5.58 -13.21
N GLN A 626 36.02 -5.73 -12.97
CA GLN A 626 36.59 -6.56 -11.91
C GLN A 626 35.98 -6.24 -10.54
N THR A 627 35.55 -7.27 -9.80
CA THR A 627 34.83 -7.13 -8.52
C THR A 627 35.67 -7.48 -7.29
N LYS A 628 36.91 -7.95 -7.46
CA LYS A 628 37.87 -8.18 -6.37
C LYS A 628 39.03 -7.20 -6.51
N GLY A 629 39.25 -6.34 -5.52
CA GLY A 629 40.41 -5.41 -5.44
C GLY A 629 40.28 -4.07 -6.18
N LYS A 630 39.57 -4.01 -7.32
CA LYS A 630 39.48 -2.77 -8.13
C LYS A 630 38.85 -1.60 -7.36
N LYS A 631 39.60 -0.52 -7.16
CA LYS A 631 39.14 0.74 -6.54
C LYS A 631 38.20 1.48 -7.51
N THR A 632 37.03 1.91 -7.04
CA THR A 632 35.99 2.56 -7.87
C THR A 632 35.72 4.03 -7.52
N ARG A 633 36.30 4.55 -6.43
CA ARG A 633 36.15 5.96 -6.04
C ARG A 633 36.96 6.85 -7.00
N SER A 634 36.30 7.83 -7.63
CA SER A 634 36.92 8.77 -8.58
C SER A 634 36.60 10.25 -8.31
N ASN A 635 36.27 10.63 -7.08
CA ASN A 635 35.77 11.98 -6.76
C ASN A 635 36.86 12.92 -6.18
N LYS A 636 37.68 13.46 -7.08
CA LYS A 636 38.80 14.38 -6.77
C LYS A 636 38.39 15.58 -5.89
N ARG A 637 37.21 16.15 -6.14
CA ARG A 637 36.66 17.31 -5.39
C ARG A 637 36.61 17.09 -3.88
N THR A 638 36.41 15.85 -3.45
CA THR A 638 36.23 15.51 -2.03
C THR A 638 37.42 14.79 -1.41
N ASP A 639 38.47 14.52 -2.18
CA ASP A 639 39.66 13.82 -1.68
C ASP A 639 40.43 14.67 -0.67
N LYS A 640 40.45 16.01 -0.83
CA LYS A 640 41.05 16.95 0.13
C LYS A 640 40.49 16.87 1.57
N PHE A 641 39.28 16.34 1.73
CA PHE A 641 38.65 16.17 3.04
C PHE A 641 38.93 14.79 3.67
N ILE A 642 39.63 13.89 2.98
CA ILE A 642 39.95 12.55 3.49
C ILE A 642 41.41 12.54 3.90
N VAL A 643 41.67 12.37 5.20
CA VAL A 643 43.03 12.30 5.75
C VAL A 643 43.59 10.89 5.57
N ARG A 644 42.78 9.87 5.85
CA ARG A 644 43.17 8.46 5.71
C ARG A 644 41.99 7.64 5.20
N ARG A 645 42.24 6.83 4.17
CA ARG A 645 41.24 5.88 3.65
C ARG A 645 41.01 4.72 4.62
N ARG A 646 39.84 4.09 4.55
CA ARG A 646 39.56 2.83 5.24
C ARG A 646 40.57 1.75 4.82
N SER A 647 41.07 0.99 5.78
CA SER A 647 42.13 -0.04 5.59
C SER A 647 41.75 -1.40 6.17
N LYS A 648 40.45 -1.69 6.31
CA LYS A 648 39.93 -3.01 6.72
C LYS A 648 39.54 -3.86 5.53
#